data_AF-A0A938T1T7-F1
#
_entry.id   AF-A0A938T1T7-F1
#
_cell.length_a   1.000
_cell.length_b   1.000
_cell.length_c   1.000
_cell.angle_alpha   90.00
_cell.angle_beta   90.00
_cell.angle_gamma   90.00
#
_symmetry.space_group_name_H-M   'P 1'
#
loop_
_entity.id
_entity.type
_entity.pdbx_description
1 polymer ?
#
loop_
_entity_poly.entity_id
_entity_poly.type
_entity_poly.pdbx_seq_one_letter_code
_entity_poly.pdbx_strand_id
1 'polypeptide(L)'
;MKTIAQIIFPPQFEPFQPYLSVPYLKGFLKIYDIESKCFDANMDFYWWLFTQWKKKRSLHSSLEEYLYSNIGNAVRVLMTIPQNLWKYRWAVNVVDEYLKAVSPDGVKISLTSLTIGNKYSSEDLRNYLQSSNNIFREYFEYAQSEILGSRNIQYYLFSLVVLDQLGAALTFAQEIKKRRPQSKIVFGGPFVSRFYKRLVTLPWLSEIIDVIAPGEAYKVLPEILGIQECWAGHVTPDFSDFHMDRYLSPRLVLPYLVAHGCRWGLCTFCSHHLTYSKYRASNLNDVVEDISMLIEKYGVEYISFSDEYLTVDQLSDLVNLLKEKKIHVKWSTFVRAEPSFTDKNFTKKLYEGGARLLMFGFESTSQRILKLMKKGANVDFYSSILESCKDANIAVRLDFMVGFPTETEEEAQRTFTFIKDNSVIIDTPFSSYAIAVFELREDTPIMQALKKHGIKVVALLRGDLDEQYDFVEDEGLSPELKRKWRHKMITYFKNELSAELITPQNKTHQLCFKDLFDSGYFWPPITRIEPSMLHNFYGAWSPGAVVRFSDMGNIIITNYATGGVLELSRELIHLFEAFENGSPLNSVFLKCNNLSLMQFVKLTNFLYRNEYLIVWDEHDISDSREFNEKSPSLFRFKRPEYDGFVIAQLRR
;
A
#
# COMPACT_ATOMS: atom_id res chain seq x y z
N MET A 1 40.70 -14.02 9.74
CA MET A 1 39.59 -13.30 10.42
C MET A 1 38.32 -13.67 9.68
N LYS A 2 37.21 -13.94 10.36
CA LYS A 2 35.93 -14.18 9.68
C LYS A 2 35.55 -12.91 8.91
N THR A 3 35.05 -13.07 7.68
CA THR A 3 34.50 -11.95 6.90
C THR A 3 33.26 -11.43 7.62
N ILE A 4 33.19 -10.11 7.82
CA ILE A 4 32.05 -9.46 8.49
C ILE A 4 31.39 -8.49 7.50
N ALA A 5 30.09 -8.65 7.30
CA ALA A 5 29.28 -7.82 6.42
C ALA A 5 28.18 -7.08 7.20
N GLN A 6 27.96 -5.82 6.88
CA GLN A 6 26.80 -5.05 7.35
C GLN A 6 25.82 -4.92 6.18
N ILE A 7 24.62 -5.45 6.32
CA ILE A 7 23.56 -5.31 5.30
C ILE A 7 22.67 -4.13 5.70
N ILE A 8 22.50 -3.17 4.79
CA ILE A 8 21.73 -1.94 5.04
C ILE A 8 20.56 -1.90 4.07
N PHE A 9 19.35 -1.72 4.63
CA PHE A 9 18.16 -1.37 3.86
C PHE A 9 17.92 0.14 3.95
N PRO A 10 18.22 0.93 2.91
CA PRO A 10 18.23 2.38 3.02
C PRO A 10 16.84 2.98 3.20
N PRO A 11 16.73 4.16 3.81
CA PRO A 11 15.47 4.89 3.92
C PRO A 11 14.73 5.10 2.62
N GLN A 12 13.41 5.20 2.78
CA GLN A 12 12.39 5.46 1.77
C GLN A 12 11.88 4.23 1.02
N PHE A 13 11.33 3.32 1.80
CA PHE A 13 10.43 2.27 1.36
C PHE A 13 9.22 2.24 2.29
N GLU A 14 8.12 1.63 1.87
CA GLU A 14 6.89 1.58 2.67
C GLU A 14 7.10 0.88 4.04
N PRO A 15 6.69 1.49 5.18
CA PRO A 15 7.04 1.03 6.52
C PRO A 15 6.10 -0.06 7.09
N PHE A 16 5.45 -0.82 6.21
CA PHE A 16 4.34 -1.71 6.58
C PHE A 16 4.75 -3.16 6.81
N GLN A 17 5.89 -3.57 6.26
CA GLN A 17 6.49 -4.91 6.41
C GLN A 17 7.99 -4.84 6.11
N PRO A 18 8.80 -5.82 6.57
CA PRO A 18 10.18 -5.94 6.14
C PRO A 18 10.27 -6.19 4.64
N TYR A 19 11.37 -5.79 4.00
CA TYR A 19 11.63 -6.13 2.60
C TYR A 19 12.48 -7.41 2.49
N LEU A 20 12.05 -8.38 1.68
CA LEU A 20 12.58 -9.75 1.67
C LEU A 20 14.06 -9.89 1.28
N SER A 21 14.59 -9.02 0.43
CA SER A 21 15.97 -9.19 -0.07
C SER A 21 17.02 -9.15 1.04
N VAL A 22 16.75 -8.43 2.13
CA VAL A 22 17.68 -8.24 3.25
C VAL A 22 17.79 -9.48 4.14
N PRO A 23 16.70 -10.04 4.69
CA PRO A 23 16.75 -11.29 5.45
C PRO A 23 17.15 -12.48 4.57
N TYR A 24 16.75 -12.50 3.29
CA TYR A 24 17.21 -13.52 2.35
C TYR A 24 18.73 -13.45 2.14
N LEU A 25 19.29 -12.24 1.97
CA LEU A 25 20.72 -12.05 1.86
C LEU A 25 21.47 -12.47 3.14
N LYS A 26 20.93 -12.18 4.32
CA LYS A 26 21.50 -12.66 5.59
C LYS A 26 21.54 -14.19 5.64
N GLY A 27 20.43 -14.84 5.31
CA GLY A 27 20.35 -16.30 5.20
C GLY A 27 21.37 -16.87 4.21
N PHE A 28 21.56 -16.20 3.07
CA PHE A 28 22.56 -16.59 2.08
C PHE A 28 24.00 -16.48 2.60
N LEU A 29 24.37 -15.38 3.27
CA LEU A 29 25.71 -15.20 3.83
C LEU A 29 26.01 -16.22 4.93
N LYS A 30 25.00 -16.61 5.71
CA LYS A 30 25.10 -17.62 6.77
C LYS A 30 25.54 -18.99 6.24
N ILE A 31 25.16 -19.36 5.01
CA ILE A 31 25.57 -20.62 4.37
C ILE A 31 27.10 -20.71 4.23
N TYR A 32 27.77 -19.57 4.09
CA TYR A 32 29.24 -19.49 3.95
C TYR A 32 29.96 -19.10 5.23
N ASP A 33 29.31 -19.19 6.39
CA ASP A 33 29.86 -18.79 7.70
C ASP A 33 30.37 -17.33 7.71
N ILE A 34 29.76 -16.47 6.89
CA ILE A 34 30.02 -15.03 6.88
C ILE A 34 29.15 -14.39 7.96
N GLU A 35 29.81 -13.74 8.93
CA GLU A 35 29.11 -13.01 9.97
C GLU A 35 28.44 -11.78 9.34
N SER A 36 27.14 -11.62 9.57
CA SER A 36 26.43 -10.47 9.05
C SER A 36 25.34 -9.96 9.98
N LYS A 37 25.22 -8.63 10.04
CA LYS A 37 24.14 -7.92 10.74
C LYS A 37 23.33 -7.11 9.73
N CYS A 38 22.01 -7.21 9.80
CA CYS A 38 21.09 -6.38 9.05
C CYS A 38 20.72 -5.14 9.86
N PHE A 39 20.60 -4.01 9.16
CA PHE A 39 20.02 -2.79 9.70
C PHE A 39 18.94 -2.28 8.75
N ASP A 40 17.69 -2.35 9.21
CA ASP A 40 16.53 -1.76 8.53
C ASP A 40 16.50 -0.25 8.81
N ALA A 41 17.38 0.48 8.14
CA ALA A 41 17.47 1.94 8.26
C ALA A 41 16.20 2.63 7.75
N ASN A 42 15.39 1.96 6.92
CA ASN A 42 14.09 2.47 6.51
C ASN A 42 13.13 2.60 7.69
N MET A 43 12.93 1.52 8.45
CA MET A 43 12.06 1.58 9.61
C MET A 43 12.60 2.54 10.67
N ASP A 44 13.90 2.48 10.94
CA ASP A 44 14.51 3.36 11.93
C ASP A 44 14.41 4.86 11.56
N PHE A 45 14.51 5.19 10.26
CA PHE A 45 14.30 6.55 9.77
C PHE A 45 12.89 7.08 10.03
N TYR A 46 11.83 6.29 9.79
CA TYR A 46 10.46 6.71 10.13
C TYR A 46 10.29 6.96 11.62
N TRP A 47 10.81 6.08 12.46
CA TRP A 47 10.77 6.27 13.92
C TRP A 47 11.56 7.50 14.36
N TRP A 48 12.71 7.77 13.75
CA TRP A 48 13.47 9.01 13.96
C TRP A 48 12.65 10.26 13.55
N LEU A 49 11.98 10.25 12.40
CA LEU A 49 11.11 11.34 11.95
C LEU A 49 9.97 11.63 12.95
N PHE A 50 9.37 10.59 13.54
CA PHE A 50 8.33 10.74 14.57
C PHE A 50 8.83 11.35 15.88
N THR A 51 10.13 11.55 16.06
CA THR A 51 10.70 12.28 17.21
C THR A 51 11.04 13.74 16.92
N GLN A 52 11.08 14.16 15.65
CA GLN A 52 11.59 15.49 15.26
C GLN A 52 10.67 16.65 15.65
N TRP A 53 9.39 16.40 15.94
CA TRP A 53 8.46 17.44 16.43
C TRP A 53 8.98 18.22 17.64
N LYS A 54 9.80 17.60 18.49
CA LYS A 54 10.36 18.24 19.68
C LYS A 54 11.32 19.40 19.35
N LYS A 55 11.91 19.43 18.15
CA LYS A 55 12.90 20.44 17.74
C LYS A 55 12.29 21.73 17.17
N LYS A 56 11.06 21.71 16.67
CA LYS A 56 10.44 22.85 15.95
C LYS A 56 9.42 23.67 16.76
N ARG A 57 9.34 23.47 18.09
CA ARG A 57 8.27 23.95 18.99
C ARG A 57 8.02 25.48 19.04
N SER A 58 8.81 26.29 18.35
CA SER A 58 8.65 27.75 18.29
C SER A 58 7.93 28.16 17.01
N LEU A 59 6.67 28.59 17.15
CA LEU A 59 5.74 29.09 16.11
C LEU A 59 5.06 27.98 15.31
N HIS A 60 3.91 27.51 15.80
CA HIS A 60 3.07 26.57 15.06
C HIS A 60 1.74 27.20 14.67
N SER A 61 1.30 26.90 13.45
CA SER A 61 -0.10 27.06 13.06
C SER A 61 -0.97 26.07 13.84
N SER A 62 -2.28 26.30 13.91
CA SER A 62 -3.22 25.36 14.57
C SER A 62 -3.19 23.95 13.97
N LEU A 63 -2.85 23.81 12.69
CA LEU A 63 -2.70 22.51 12.02
C LEU A 63 -1.45 21.76 12.51
N GLU A 64 -0.32 22.45 12.65
CA GLU A 64 0.93 21.84 13.11
C GLU A 64 0.80 21.34 14.56
N GLU A 65 0.19 22.13 15.44
CA GLU A 65 -0.08 21.72 16.82
C GLU A 65 -0.97 20.46 16.88
N TYR A 66 -1.98 20.38 16.01
CA TYR A 66 -2.81 19.18 15.88
C TYR A 66 -2.00 17.96 15.45
N LEU A 67 -1.18 18.07 14.40
CA LEU A 67 -0.37 16.96 13.90
C LEU A 67 0.61 16.46 14.98
N TYR A 68 1.31 17.38 15.66
CA TYR A 68 2.27 17.03 16.71
C TYR A 68 1.62 16.39 17.93
N SER A 69 0.43 16.84 18.31
CA SER A 69 -0.31 16.26 19.44
C SER A 69 -0.87 14.88 19.14
N ASN A 70 -1.14 14.58 17.85
CA ASN A 70 -1.82 13.36 17.44
C ASN A 70 -0.90 12.28 16.83
N ILE A 71 0.33 12.60 16.43
CA ILE A 71 1.21 11.65 15.73
C ILE A 71 1.41 10.33 16.49
N GLY A 72 1.63 10.39 17.81
CA GLY A 72 1.81 9.17 18.62
C GLY A 72 0.57 8.27 18.66
N ASN A 73 -0.62 8.87 18.69
CA ASN A 73 -1.89 8.13 18.64
C ASN A 73 -2.13 7.57 17.24
N ALA A 74 -1.86 8.35 16.19
CA ALA A 74 -1.98 7.92 14.81
C ALA A 74 -1.08 6.71 14.51
N VAL A 75 0.21 6.77 14.87
CA VAL A 75 1.15 5.65 14.74
C VAL A 75 0.63 4.40 15.47
N ARG A 76 0.14 4.55 16.71
CA ARG A 76 -0.45 3.44 17.46
C ARG A 76 -1.66 2.83 16.75
N VAL A 77 -2.52 3.66 16.15
CA VAL A 77 -3.68 3.18 15.39
C VAL A 77 -3.25 2.36 14.18
N LEU A 78 -2.20 2.78 13.46
CA LEU A 78 -1.69 2.00 12.31
C LEU A 78 -1.16 0.63 12.71
N MET A 79 -0.68 0.48 13.95
CA MET A 79 -0.05 -0.73 14.48
C MET A 79 -1.01 -1.65 15.25
N THR A 80 -2.29 -1.29 15.35
CA THR A 80 -3.30 -2.05 16.09
C THR A 80 -4.49 -2.37 15.21
N ILE A 81 -5.25 -3.42 15.58
CA ILE A 81 -6.49 -3.75 14.88
C ILE A 81 -7.44 -2.55 14.97
N PRO A 82 -7.84 -1.93 13.85
CA PRO A 82 -8.69 -0.76 13.89
C PRO A 82 -10.10 -1.15 14.32
N GLN A 83 -10.69 -0.36 15.22
CA GLN A 83 -12.11 -0.50 15.61
C GLN A 83 -13.06 -0.19 14.45
N ASN A 84 -12.64 0.71 13.56
CA ASN A 84 -13.29 0.99 12.28
C ASN A 84 -12.26 1.58 11.30
N LEU A 85 -12.56 1.50 10.00
CA LEU A 85 -11.67 1.94 8.93
C LEU A 85 -11.47 3.46 8.88
N TRP A 86 -12.39 4.25 9.43
CA TRP A 86 -12.27 5.71 9.50
C TRP A 86 -11.12 6.14 10.40
N LYS A 87 -11.00 5.53 11.57
CA LYS A 87 -9.90 5.79 12.50
C LYS A 87 -8.56 5.42 11.87
N TYR A 88 -8.52 4.33 11.10
CA TYR A 88 -7.32 3.95 10.34
C TYR A 88 -6.99 4.99 9.25
N ARG A 89 -7.98 5.44 8.46
CA ARG A 89 -7.79 6.49 7.42
C ARG A 89 -7.32 7.81 8.04
N TRP A 90 -7.92 8.21 9.15
CA TRP A 90 -7.47 9.37 9.94
C TRP A 90 -5.99 9.24 10.32
N ALA A 91 -5.58 8.08 10.84
CA ALA A 91 -4.21 7.84 11.24
C ALA A 91 -3.23 7.93 10.06
N VAL A 92 -3.58 7.34 8.91
CA VAL A 92 -2.79 7.46 7.67
C VAL A 92 -2.61 8.93 7.29
N ASN A 93 -3.71 9.72 7.27
CA ASN A 93 -3.68 11.12 6.92
C ASN A 93 -2.83 11.95 7.89
N VAL A 94 -2.98 11.74 9.21
CA VAL A 94 -2.18 12.44 10.23
C VAL A 94 -0.70 12.12 10.07
N VAL A 95 -0.34 10.86 9.84
CA VAL A 95 1.06 10.48 9.64
C VAL A 95 1.61 11.10 8.35
N ASP A 96 0.88 11.04 7.25
CA ASP A 96 1.34 11.58 5.96
C ASP A 96 1.52 13.11 6.01
N GLU A 97 0.56 13.84 6.58
CA GLU A 97 0.67 15.30 6.77
C GLU A 97 1.76 15.68 7.77
N TYR A 98 1.95 14.90 8.84
CA TYR A 98 3.08 15.09 9.76
C TYR A 98 4.41 14.94 9.02
N LEU A 99 4.59 13.89 8.20
CA LEU A 99 5.82 13.65 7.46
C LEU A 99 6.14 14.81 6.50
N LYS A 100 5.12 15.38 5.84
CA LYS A 100 5.25 16.60 5.04
C LYS A 100 5.69 17.79 5.89
N ALA A 101 5.09 17.99 7.07
CA ALA A 101 5.42 19.11 7.96
C ALA A 101 6.84 19.05 8.54
N VAL A 102 7.36 17.84 8.82
CA VAL A 102 8.75 17.67 9.30
C VAL A 102 9.78 17.61 8.17
N SER A 103 9.35 17.55 6.92
CA SER A 103 10.26 17.54 5.77
C SER A 103 11.05 18.87 5.69
N PRO A 104 12.35 18.84 5.36
CA PRO A 104 13.12 20.04 5.05
C PRO A 104 12.64 20.71 3.75
N ASP A 105 12.98 21.98 3.59
CA ASP A 105 12.69 22.72 2.36
C ASP A 105 13.29 22.03 1.12
N GLY A 106 12.46 21.85 0.10
CA GLY A 106 12.83 21.17 -1.14
C GLY A 106 12.79 19.64 -1.08
N VAL A 107 12.46 19.06 0.08
CA VAL A 107 12.22 17.62 0.26
C VAL A 107 10.75 17.41 0.63
N LYS A 108 10.10 16.40 0.05
CA LYS A 108 8.75 15.99 0.46
C LYS A 108 8.77 14.51 0.82
N ILE A 109 8.51 14.20 2.09
CA ILE A 109 8.45 12.84 2.61
C ILE A 109 6.98 12.47 2.85
N SER A 110 6.60 11.27 2.40
CA SER A 110 5.27 10.68 2.62
C SER A 110 5.44 9.22 3.09
N LEU A 111 4.34 8.54 3.42
CA LEU A 111 4.37 7.10 3.71
C LEU A 111 4.76 6.23 2.49
N THR A 112 4.66 6.79 1.28
CA THR A 112 4.76 6.02 0.02
C THR A 112 5.81 6.55 -0.95
N SER A 113 6.36 7.74 -0.72
CA SER A 113 7.24 8.41 -1.68
C SER A 113 8.16 9.43 -1.01
N LEU A 114 9.25 9.74 -1.70
CA LEU A 114 10.06 10.90 -1.40
C LEU A 114 10.46 11.64 -2.66
N THR A 115 10.37 12.95 -2.58
CA THR A 115 10.74 13.82 -3.69
C THR A 115 11.84 14.77 -3.24
N ILE A 116 12.97 14.73 -3.96
CA ILE A 116 14.08 15.67 -3.89
C ILE A 116 14.24 16.22 -5.30
N GLY A 117 14.11 17.54 -5.49
CA GLY A 117 14.31 18.20 -6.79
C GLY A 117 13.67 17.42 -7.96
N ASN A 118 14.41 17.27 -9.06
CA ASN A 118 14.14 16.21 -10.03
C ASN A 118 14.91 14.92 -9.65
N LYS A 119 14.26 14.00 -8.95
CA LYS A 119 14.88 12.72 -8.54
C LYS A 119 15.38 11.84 -9.70
N TYR A 120 14.97 12.15 -10.93
CA TYR A 120 15.39 11.48 -12.14
C TYR A 120 16.63 12.12 -12.81
N SER A 121 17.23 13.16 -12.20
CA SER A 121 18.45 13.82 -12.66
C SER A 121 19.64 13.40 -11.80
N SER A 122 20.68 12.81 -12.40
CA SER A 122 21.91 12.47 -11.66
C SER A 122 22.67 13.70 -11.18
N GLU A 123 22.55 14.83 -11.88
CA GLU A 123 23.14 16.09 -11.48
C GLU A 123 22.41 16.71 -10.28
N ASP A 124 21.08 16.71 -10.27
CA ASP A 124 20.28 17.17 -9.11
C ASP A 124 20.59 16.31 -7.88
N LEU A 125 20.71 15.00 -8.07
CA LEU A 125 21.10 14.07 -7.02
C LEU A 125 22.50 14.39 -6.48
N ARG A 126 23.48 14.64 -7.36
CA ARG A 126 24.85 15.02 -6.96
C ARG A 126 24.86 16.32 -6.17
N ASN A 127 24.09 17.32 -6.61
CA ASN A 127 23.94 18.60 -5.92
C ASN A 127 23.27 18.43 -4.55
N TYR A 128 22.24 17.57 -4.46
CA TYR A 128 21.60 17.23 -3.19
C TYR A 128 22.56 16.60 -2.19
N LEU A 129 23.42 15.68 -2.62
CA LEU A 129 24.42 15.06 -1.74
C LEU A 129 25.35 16.08 -1.08
N GLN A 130 25.64 17.19 -1.76
CA GLN A 130 26.50 18.27 -1.24
C GLN A 130 25.73 19.31 -0.42
N SER A 131 24.40 19.34 -0.54
CA SER A 131 23.54 20.31 0.13
C SER A 131 23.58 20.21 1.66
N SER A 132 23.41 21.35 2.34
CA SER A 132 23.12 21.41 3.77
C SER A 132 21.73 20.85 4.12
N ASN A 133 20.81 20.78 3.15
CA ASN A 133 19.44 20.31 3.34
C ASN A 133 19.30 18.79 3.20
N ASN A 134 20.43 18.06 3.11
CA ASN A 134 20.44 16.61 3.06
C ASN A 134 20.10 16.00 4.42
N ILE A 135 18.80 15.71 4.63
CA ILE A 135 18.27 15.10 5.85
C ILE A 135 18.93 13.76 6.20
N PHE A 136 19.40 13.01 5.21
CA PHE A 136 20.04 11.72 5.46
C PHE A 136 21.39 11.86 6.14
N ARG A 137 22.05 13.02 6.05
CA ARG A 137 23.27 13.29 6.82
C ARG A 137 22.95 13.50 8.29
N GLU A 138 21.90 14.27 8.61
CA GLU A 138 21.43 14.42 10.00
C GLU A 138 21.00 13.09 10.59
N TYR A 139 20.24 12.30 9.83
CA TYR A 139 19.84 10.97 10.25
C TYR A 139 21.04 10.01 10.40
N PHE A 140 22.03 10.07 9.51
CA PHE A 140 23.24 9.27 9.63
C PHE A 140 23.96 9.55 10.96
N GLU A 141 24.11 10.81 11.36
CA GLU A 141 24.75 11.14 12.65
C GLU A 141 23.99 10.58 13.85
N TYR A 142 22.65 10.55 13.78
CA TYR A 142 21.80 9.91 14.78
C TYR A 142 22.01 8.38 14.82
N ALA A 143 22.00 7.73 13.65
CA ALA A 143 22.05 6.27 13.53
C ALA A 143 23.46 5.69 13.33
N GLN A 144 24.51 6.50 13.47
CA GLN A 144 25.87 6.13 13.07
C GLN A 144 26.39 4.86 13.76
N SER A 145 26.00 4.61 15.02
CA SER A 145 26.44 3.42 15.75
C SER A 145 25.88 2.13 15.15
N GLU A 146 24.65 2.16 14.66
CA GLU A 146 24.02 1.02 13.98
C GLU A 146 24.54 0.90 12.55
N ILE A 147 24.66 2.02 11.82
CA ILE A 147 25.11 2.02 10.42
C ILE A 147 26.57 1.58 10.31
N LEU A 148 27.48 2.11 11.14
CA LEU A 148 28.90 1.78 11.11
C LEU A 148 29.22 0.45 11.79
N GLY A 149 28.29 -0.10 12.57
CA GLY A 149 28.41 -1.36 13.30
C GLY A 149 29.74 -1.58 14.02
N SER A 150 30.22 -2.82 14.01
CA SER A 150 31.48 -3.20 14.66
C SER A 150 32.71 -2.59 13.97
N ARG A 151 33.87 -2.56 14.65
CA ARG A 151 35.11 -1.94 14.11
C ARG A 151 35.67 -2.65 12.88
N ASN A 152 35.30 -3.91 12.63
CA ASN A 152 35.95 -4.78 11.64
C ASN A 152 35.06 -5.13 10.43
N ILE A 153 34.01 -4.36 10.15
CA ILE A 153 33.17 -4.57 8.97
C ILE A 153 34.00 -4.40 7.70
N GLN A 154 34.02 -5.43 6.86
CA GLN A 154 34.76 -5.45 5.60
C GLN A 154 33.87 -5.03 4.43
N TYR A 155 32.59 -5.37 4.47
CA TYR A 155 31.62 -5.11 3.40
C TYR A 155 30.37 -4.43 3.94
N TYR A 156 29.99 -3.30 3.34
CA TYR A 156 28.68 -2.69 3.52
C TYR A 156 27.82 -3.00 2.29
N LEU A 157 26.81 -3.84 2.47
CA LEU A 157 25.94 -4.34 1.42
C LEU A 157 24.62 -3.56 1.45
N PHE A 158 24.40 -2.70 0.46
CA PHE A 158 23.19 -1.90 0.31
C PHE A 158 22.20 -2.60 -0.60
N SER A 159 20.96 -2.80 -0.15
CA SER A 159 19.88 -3.38 -0.95
C SER A 159 18.86 -2.31 -1.36
N LEU A 160 18.93 -1.84 -2.61
CA LEU A 160 18.05 -0.82 -3.16
C LEU A 160 16.95 -1.44 -4.04
N VAL A 161 15.71 -1.05 -3.77
CA VAL A 161 14.49 -1.58 -4.41
C VAL A 161 13.87 -0.55 -5.34
N VAL A 162 13.91 0.72 -4.94
CA VAL A 162 13.35 1.85 -5.70
C VAL A 162 14.37 2.98 -5.82
N LEU A 163 14.17 3.87 -6.79
CA LEU A 163 15.04 5.03 -7.04
C LEU A 163 15.12 5.96 -5.82
N ASP A 164 14.03 6.12 -5.08
CA ASP A 164 13.92 7.06 -3.96
C ASP A 164 14.92 6.75 -2.81
N GLN A 165 15.42 5.51 -2.74
CA GLN A 165 16.44 5.08 -1.77
C GLN A 165 17.86 5.50 -2.16
N LEU A 166 18.11 5.90 -3.42
CA LEU A 166 19.46 6.16 -3.93
C LEU A 166 20.14 7.33 -3.22
N GLY A 167 19.41 8.42 -2.94
CA GLY A 167 19.97 9.57 -2.21
C GLY A 167 20.41 9.23 -0.79
N ALA A 168 19.62 8.43 -0.06
CA ALA A 168 19.97 7.98 1.27
C ALA A 168 21.16 7.01 1.25
N ALA A 169 21.15 6.04 0.34
CA ALA A 169 22.22 5.06 0.18
C ALA A 169 23.56 5.73 -0.13
N LEU A 170 23.58 6.67 -1.09
CA LEU A 170 24.79 7.42 -1.44
C LEU A 170 25.29 8.31 -0.30
N THR A 171 24.38 8.94 0.45
CA THR A 171 24.76 9.74 1.63
C THR A 171 25.44 8.85 2.67
N PHE A 172 24.86 7.69 2.99
CA PHE A 172 25.47 6.77 3.95
C PHE A 172 26.81 6.25 3.44
N ALA A 173 26.91 5.91 2.15
CA ALA A 173 28.15 5.45 1.55
C ALA A 173 29.28 6.48 1.66
N GLN A 174 29.00 7.76 1.39
CA GLN A 174 29.97 8.84 1.57
C GLN A 174 30.42 8.97 3.03
N GLU A 175 29.48 8.95 3.98
CA GLU A 175 29.79 9.09 5.41
C GLU A 175 30.54 7.87 5.98
N ILE A 176 30.26 6.67 5.46
CA ILE A 176 31.00 5.44 5.75
C ILE A 176 32.42 5.52 5.18
N LYS A 177 32.62 5.87 3.91
CA LYS A 177 33.96 6.00 3.29
C LYS A 177 34.87 6.95 4.06
N LYS A 178 34.33 8.08 4.54
CA LYS A 178 35.06 9.04 5.38
C LYS A 178 35.59 8.43 6.68
N ARG A 179 34.81 7.53 7.30
CA ARG A 179 35.10 6.95 8.63
C ARG A 179 35.75 5.57 8.56
N ARG A 180 35.53 4.83 7.48
CA ARG A 180 35.94 3.43 7.24
C ARG A 180 36.42 3.26 5.79
N PRO A 181 37.53 3.93 5.38
CA PRO A 181 37.98 3.93 3.99
C PRO A 181 38.40 2.55 3.47
N GLN A 182 38.73 1.60 4.36
CA GLN A 182 39.15 0.24 4.02
C GLN A 182 37.98 -0.70 3.73
N SER A 183 36.77 -0.36 4.17
CA SER A 183 35.59 -1.20 3.94
C SER A 183 35.09 -0.99 2.51
N LYS A 184 34.64 -2.08 1.88
CA LYS A 184 34.06 -2.05 0.54
C LYS A 184 32.56 -1.76 0.61
N ILE A 185 32.08 -0.89 -0.26
CA ILE A 185 30.68 -0.53 -0.43
C ILE A 185 30.13 -1.22 -1.66
N VAL A 186 29.11 -2.04 -1.47
CA VAL A 186 28.47 -2.83 -2.52
C VAL A 186 27.01 -2.42 -2.61
N PHE A 187 26.59 -1.96 -3.78
CA PHE A 187 25.18 -1.66 -4.06
C PHE A 187 24.58 -2.80 -4.87
N GLY A 188 23.43 -3.30 -4.44
CA GLY A 188 22.67 -4.34 -5.14
C GLY A 188 21.16 -4.15 -4.97
N GLY A 189 20.40 -5.16 -5.42
CA GLY A 189 18.94 -5.19 -5.33
C GLY A 189 18.23 -4.90 -6.65
N PRO A 190 16.88 -5.01 -6.66
CA PRO A 190 16.03 -4.79 -7.84
C PRO A 190 16.32 -3.52 -8.63
N PHE A 191 16.43 -2.38 -7.96
CA PHE A 191 16.68 -1.10 -8.62
C PHE A 191 18.05 -1.09 -9.30
N VAL A 192 19.09 -1.49 -8.55
CA VAL A 192 20.46 -1.54 -9.08
C VAL A 192 20.57 -2.45 -10.28
N SER A 193 19.88 -3.59 -10.26
CA SER A 193 19.88 -4.55 -11.37
C SER A 193 19.29 -3.96 -12.65
N ARG A 194 18.20 -3.19 -12.52
CA ARG A 194 17.51 -2.54 -13.65
C ARG A 194 18.31 -1.36 -14.19
N PHE A 195 18.87 -0.55 -13.29
CA PHE A 195 19.58 0.68 -13.65
C PHE A 195 21.08 0.49 -13.85
N TYR A 196 21.58 -0.75 -13.81
CA TYR A 196 23.01 -1.08 -13.88
C TYR A 196 23.73 -0.35 -15.02
N LYS A 197 23.18 -0.44 -16.25
CA LYS A 197 23.77 0.17 -17.45
C LYS A 197 23.95 1.69 -17.33
N ARG A 198 23.09 2.37 -16.58
CA ARG A 198 23.16 3.81 -16.34
C ARG A 198 24.10 4.15 -15.21
N LEU A 199 23.98 3.44 -14.08
CA LEU A 199 24.79 3.70 -12.90
C LEU A 199 26.29 3.56 -13.21
N VAL A 200 26.70 2.56 -14.00
CA VAL A 200 28.12 2.38 -14.36
C VAL A 200 28.66 3.45 -15.31
N THR A 201 27.79 4.22 -15.98
CA THR A 201 28.23 5.31 -16.87
C THR A 201 28.46 6.63 -16.16
N LEU A 202 28.07 6.75 -14.88
CA LEU A 202 28.22 7.96 -14.08
C LEU A 202 29.57 7.90 -13.32
N PRO A 203 30.63 8.60 -13.76
CA PRO A 203 31.98 8.38 -13.24
C PRO A 203 32.12 8.72 -11.76
N TRP A 204 31.40 9.75 -11.30
CA TRP A 204 31.43 10.20 -9.91
C TRP A 204 30.86 9.16 -8.92
N LEU A 205 30.07 8.19 -9.37
CA LEU A 205 29.59 7.10 -8.50
C LEU A 205 30.72 6.16 -8.08
N SER A 206 31.74 5.97 -8.91
CA SER A 206 32.90 5.12 -8.58
C SER A 206 33.78 5.68 -7.46
N GLU A 207 33.65 6.97 -7.14
CA GLU A 207 34.32 7.57 -5.98
C GLU A 207 33.64 7.19 -4.66
N ILE A 208 32.38 6.73 -4.72
CA ILE A 208 31.52 6.47 -3.56
C ILE A 208 31.25 4.97 -3.41
N ILE A 209 31.05 4.26 -4.52
CA ILE A 209 30.64 2.85 -4.57
C ILE A 209 31.80 2.02 -5.11
N ASP A 210 32.22 0.99 -4.37
CA ASP A 210 33.28 0.09 -4.82
C ASP A 210 32.77 -0.95 -5.82
N VAL A 211 31.54 -1.44 -5.62
CA VAL A 211 30.93 -2.45 -6.50
C VAL A 211 29.45 -2.20 -6.71
N ILE A 212 29.01 -2.22 -7.97
CA ILE A 212 27.60 -2.23 -8.37
C ILE A 212 27.27 -3.65 -8.84
N ALA A 213 26.43 -4.36 -8.09
CA ALA A 213 26.16 -5.79 -8.27
C ALA A 213 24.75 -6.02 -8.85
N PRO A 214 24.60 -6.20 -10.18
CA PRO A 214 23.32 -6.46 -10.81
C PRO A 214 22.90 -7.93 -10.71
N GLY A 215 21.60 -8.18 -10.49
CA GLY A 215 21.01 -9.50 -10.47
C GLY A 215 20.94 -10.12 -9.07
N GLU A 216 20.91 -11.45 -9.04
CA GLU A 216 20.72 -12.20 -7.79
C GLU A 216 22.03 -12.34 -7.01
N ALA A 217 21.92 -12.11 -5.69
CA ALA A 217 23.04 -12.14 -4.76
C ALA A 217 23.93 -13.39 -4.90
N TYR A 218 23.34 -14.57 -5.05
CA TYR A 218 24.09 -15.83 -5.13
C TYR A 218 24.97 -15.97 -6.38
N LYS A 219 24.75 -15.16 -7.42
CA LYS A 219 25.59 -15.17 -8.62
C LYS A 219 26.77 -14.23 -8.52
N VAL A 220 26.58 -13.09 -7.85
CA VAL A 220 27.53 -11.97 -7.90
C VAL A 220 28.33 -11.83 -6.61
N LEU A 221 27.70 -12.09 -5.46
CA LEU A 221 28.38 -11.95 -4.17
C LEU A 221 29.50 -12.97 -3.94
N PRO A 222 29.43 -14.23 -4.39
CA PRO A 222 30.55 -15.15 -4.21
C PRO A 222 31.88 -14.59 -4.72
N GLU A 223 31.88 -14.04 -5.93
CA GLU A 223 33.08 -13.42 -6.52
C GLU A 223 33.54 -12.19 -5.70
N ILE A 224 32.60 -11.30 -5.33
CA ILE A 224 32.90 -10.08 -4.56
C ILE A 224 33.50 -10.40 -3.19
N LEU A 225 33.01 -11.47 -2.56
CA LEU A 225 33.38 -11.89 -1.21
C LEU A 225 34.55 -12.90 -1.20
N GLY A 226 35.03 -13.33 -2.37
CA GLY A 226 36.14 -14.30 -2.51
C GLY A 226 35.74 -15.74 -2.16
N ILE A 227 34.46 -16.10 -2.33
CA ILE A 227 33.92 -17.44 -2.09
C ILE A 227 34.16 -18.31 -3.32
N GLN A 228 34.78 -19.48 -3.14
CA GLN A 228 35.18 -20.37 -4.24
C GLN A 228 34.08 -21.32 -4.72
N GLU A 229 33.14 -21.70 -3.85
CA GLU A 229 32.02 -22.59 -4.20
C GLU A 229 30.70 -21.81 -4.23
N CYS A 230 29.94 -21.93 -5.32
CA CYS A 230 28.63 -21.30 -5.44
C CYS A 230 27.51 -22.26 -5.01
N TRP A 231 26.86 -21.96 -3.89
CA TRP A 231 25.63 -22.60 -3.43
C TRP A 231 24.44 -22.21 -4.32
N ALA A 232 23.80 -23.21 -4.92
CA ALA A 232 22.58 -23.05 -5.72
C ALA A 232 21.32 -23.62 -5.05
N GLY A 233 21.41 -24.01 -3.77
CA GLY A 233 20.33 -24.64 -3.02
C GLY A 233 19.28 -23.67 -2.47
N HIS A 234 18.44 -24.19 -1.58
CA HIS A 234 17.46 -23.42 -0.82
C HIS A 234 18.16 -22.46 0.16
N VAL A 235 17.53 -21.33 0.45
CA VAL A 235 18.01 -20.31 1.40
C VAL A 235 16.84 -19.91 2.28
N THR A 236 16.94 -20.23 3.56
CA THR A 236 15.99 -19.75 4.58
C THR A 236 16.26 -18.28 4.89
N PRO A 237 15.27 -17.37 4.75
CA PRO A 237 15.42 -15.97 5.14
C PRO A 237 15.64 -15.82 6.66
N ASP A 238 16.62 -15.00 7.06
CA ASP A 238 16.91 -14.75 8.48
C ASP A 238 16.45 -13.35 8.91
N PHE A 239 15.35 -13.31 9.65
CA PHE A 239 14.78 -12.08 10.18
C PHE A 239 15.24 -11.73 11.61
N SER A 240 16.31 -12.34 12.13
CA SER A 240 16.71 -12.18 13.55
C SER A 240 17.07 -10.76 13.99
N ASP A 241 17.50 -9.89 13.07
CA ASP A 241 17.86 -8.50 13.40
C ASP A 241 16.70 -7.51 13.24
N PHE A 242 15.50 -7.97 12.89
CA PHE A 242 14.36 -7.10 12.60
C PHE A 242 13.49 -6.87 13.83
N HIS A 243 13.10 -5.62 14.05
CA HIS A 243 12.19 -5.22 15.11
C HIS A 243 10.74 -5.38 14.63
N MET A 244 10.17 -6.57 14.80
CA MET A 244 8.84 -6.93 14.29
C MET A 244 7.72 -6.05 14.85
N ASP A 245 7.91 -5.48 16.04
CA ASP A 245 6.98 -4.59 16.74
C ASP A 245 7.01 -3.14 16.21
N ARG A 246 7.86 -2.81 15.22
CA ARG A 246 8.01 -1.45 14.70
C ARG A 246 7.26 -1.17 13.40
N TYR A 247 6.83 -2.20 12.67
CA TYR A 247 6.14 -2.03 11.39
C TYR A 247 4.75 -1.42 11.58
N LEU A 248 4.39 -0.47 10.71
CA LEU A 248 3.12 0.27 10.78
C LEU A 248 1.96 -0.55 10.22
N SER A 249 1.76 -1.76 10.75
CA SER A 249 0.67 -2.64 10.33
C SER A 249 -0.09 -3.23 11.53
N PRO A 250 -1.43 -3.41 11.43
CA PRO A 250 -2.25 -3.97 12.52
C PRO A 250 -1.84 -5.37 12.97
N ARG A 251 -1.20 -6.12 12.07
CA ARG A 251 -0.70 -7.48 12.29
C ARG A 251 0.61 -7.62 11.52
N LEU A 252 1.53 -8.43 12.04
CA LEU A 252 2.78 -8.72 11.36
C LEU A 252 2.51 -9.52 10.08
N VAL A 253 3.03 -9.00 8.96
CA VAL A 253 3.06 -9.68 7.67
C VAL A 253 4.51 -9.85 7.27
N LEU A 254 4.92 -11.09 6.96
CA LEU A 254 6.26 -11.35 6.45
C LEU A 254 6.22 -11.66 4.96
N PRO A 255 7.12 -11.08 4.15
CA PRO A 255 7.26 -11.50 2.78
C PRO A 255 7.96 -12.86 2.71
N TYR A 256 7.62 -13.66 1.71
CA TYR A 256 8.30 -14.92 1.41
C TYR A 256 8.35 -15.15 -0.11
N LEU A 257 9.31 -15.92 -0.61
CA LEU A 257 9.46 -16.22 -2.03
C LEU A 257 9.48 -17.73 -2.26
N VAL A 258 8.53 -18.24 -3.03
CA VAL A 258 8.44 -19.68 -3.34
C VAL A 258 9.26 -20.04 -4.58
N ALA A 259 9.39 -19.12 -5.53
CA ALA A 259 10.11 -19.29 -6.77
C ALA A 259 10.80 -17.99 -7.20
N HIS A 260 12.00 -18.13 -7.75
CA HIS A 260 12.75 -17.05 -8.36
C HIS A 260 12.36 -16.91 -9.83
N GLY A 261 12.24 -15.67 -10.31
CA GLY A 261 11.90 -15.35 -11.69
C GLY A 261 10.45 -15.67 -12.07
N CYS A 262 10.13 -15.55 -13.36
CA CYS A 262 8.78 -15.74 -13.90
C CYS A 262 8.74 -16.94 -14.85
N ARG A 263 7.94 -17.97 -14.56
CA ARG A 263 7.79 -19.16 -15.43
C ARG A 263 7.20 -18.83 -16.79
N TRP A 264 6.34 -17.81 -16.87
CA TRP A 264 5.75 -17.35 -18.11
C TRP A 264 6.77 -16.64 -18.99
N GLY A 265 7.47 -15.62 -18.47
CA GLY A 265 8.64 -14.99 -19.10
C GLY A 265 8.46 -14.35 -20.49
N LEU A 266 7.23 -14.31 -21.04
CA LEU A 266 7.00 -13.92 -22.45
C LEU A 266 6.36 -12.54 -22.64
N CYS A 267 5.92 -11.87 -21.56
CA CYS A 267 5.22 -10.59 -21.63
C CYS A 267 6.09 -9.51 -22.31
N THR A 268 5.58 -8.88 -23.37
CA THR A 268 6.36 -7.95 -24.20
C THR A 268 6.64 -6.60 -23.53
N PHE A 269 5.81 -6.21 -22.56
CA PHE A 269 5.97 -4.98 -21.77
C PHE A 269 6.80 -5.15 -20.49
N CYS A 270 7.12 -6.39 -20.10
CA CYS A 270 7.67 -6.68 -18.78
C CYS A 270 9.20 -6.77 -18.84
N SER A 271 9.90 -6.09 -17.91
CA SER A 271 11.35 -6.18 -17.80
C SER A 271 11.86 -7.32 -16.93
N HIS A 272 10.99 -7.95 -16.12
CA HIS A 272 11.40 -8.91 -15.10
C HIS A 272 12.19 -10.10 -15.66
N HIS A 273 11.84 -10.63 -16.83
CA HIS A 273 12.58 -11.76 -17.43
C HIS A 273 13.95 -11.37 -18.00
N LEU A 274 14.21 -10.08 -18.25
CA LEU A 274 15.50 -9.57 -18.70
C LEU A 274 16.36 -9.09 -17.52
N THR A 275 15.73 -8.59 -16.46
CA THR A 275 16.40 -8.13 -15.24
C THR A 275 16.74 -9.27 -14.29
N TYR A 276 15.88 -10.27 -14.14
CA TYR A 276 16.05 -11.37 -13.19
C TYR A 276 16.45 -12.68 -13.87
N SER A 277 16.81 -13.66 -13.05
CA SER A 277 17.27 -14.97 -13.50
C SER A 277 16.18 -15.79 -14.19
N LYS A 278 16.63 -16.87 -14.85
CA LYS A 278 15.74 -17.94 -15.31
C LYS A 278 14.90 -18.44 -14.14
N TYR A 279 13.65 -18.78 -14.43
CA TYR A 279 12.72 -19.32 -13.45
C TYR A 279 13.32 -20.53 -12.70
N ARG A 280 13.21 -20.52 -11.37
CA ARG A 280 13.64 -21.59 -10.48
C ARG A 280 12.66 -21.70 -9.31
N ALA A 281 11.92 -22.80 -9.24
CA ALA A 281 11.06 -23.09 -8.10
C ALA A 281 11.87 -23.65 -6.93
N SER A 282 11.53 -23.26 -5.70
CA SER A 282 12.00 -23.91 -4.48
C SER A 282 11.29 -25.24 -4.26
N ASN A 283 11.90 -26.13 -3.47
CA ASN A 283 11.22 -27.31 -2.97
C ASN A 283 10.15 -26.88 -1.96
N LEU A 284 8.90 -27.28 -2.17
CA LEU A 284 7.78 -26.87 -1.32
C LEU A 284 7.89 -27.40 0.11
N ASN A 285 8.62 -28.50 0.35
CA ASN A 285 8.89 -28.97 1.72
C ASN A 285 9.73 -27.97 2.51
N ASP A 286 10.78 -27.43 1.88
CA ASP A 286 11.63 -26.41 2.48
C ASP A 286 10.83 -25.12 2.72
N VAL A 287 9.98 -24.74 1.75
CA VAL A 287 9.08 -23.58 1.88
C VAL A 287 8.15 -23.72 3.08
N VAL A 288 7.49 -24.86 3.23
CA VAL A 288 6.55 -25.09 4.33
C VAL A 288 7.27 -25.19 5.67
N GLU A 289 8.50 -25.72 5.70
CA GLU A 289 9.34 -25.74 6.90
C GLU A 289 9.76 -24.34 7.35
N ASP A 290 10.19 -23.50 6.41
CA ASP A 290 10.50 -22.09 6.67
C ASP A 290 9.26 -21.36 7.21
N ILE A 291 8.09 -21.57 6.62
CA ILE A 291 6.83 -20.98 7.10
C ILE A 291 6.54 -21.43 8.54
N SER A 292 6.70 -22.72 8.86
CA SER A 292 6.55 -23.24 10.23
C SER A 292 7.48 -22.51 11.20
N MET A 293 8.75 -22.37 10.83
CA MET A 293 9.76 -21.68 11.64
C MET A 293 9.40 -20.21 11.87
N LEU A 294 8.92 -19.52 10.83
CA LEU A 294 8.51 -18.11 10.95
C LEU A 294 7.31 -17.96 11.89
N ILE A 295 6.36 -18.90 11.86
CA ILE A 295 5.21 -18.93 12.77
C ILE A 295 5.68 -19.17 14.21
N GLU A 296 6.49 -20.21 14.43
CA GLU A 296 6.97 -20.58 15.76
C GLU A 296 7.85 -19.49 16.39
N LYS A 297 8.72 -18.87 15.61
CA LYS A 297 9.69 -17.89 16.10
C LYS A 297 9.13 -16.49 16.27
N TYR A 298 8.25 -16.06 15.37
CA TYR A 298 7.77 -14.67 15.31
C TYR A 298 6.27 -14.51 15.53
N GLY A 299 5.51 -15.61 15.64
CA GLY A 299 4.05 -15.56 15.75
C GLY A 299 3.39 -14.99 14.49
N VAL A 300 4.00 -15.17 13.32
CA VAL A 300 3.45 -14.64 12.07
C VAL A 300 2.13 -15.35 11.73
N GLU A 301 1.11 -14.57 11.38
CA GLU A 301 -0.17 -15.11 10.90
C GLU A 301 -0.36 -14.91 9.40
N TYR A 302 0.41 -14.00 8.80
CA TYR A 302 0.23 -13.52 7.44
C TYR A 302 1.51 -13.58 6.63
N ILE A 303 1.44 -14.17 5.45
CA ILE A 303 2.55 -14.20 4.49
C ILE A 303 2.14 -13.49 3.19
N SER A 304 2.99 -12.58 2.72
CA SER A 304 2.87 -11.99 1.39
C SER A 304 3.87 -12.66 0.46
N PHE A 305 3.40 -13.58 -0.38
CA PHE A 305 4.27 -14.19 -1.38
C PHE A 305 4.70 -13.13 -2.40
N SER A 306 6.01 -12.90 -2.47
CA SER A 306 6.65 -11.86 -3.28
C SER A 306 7.03 -12.34 -4.68
N ASP A 307 6.55 -13.53 -5.05
CA ASP A 307 6.70 -14.14 -6.37
C ASP A 307 6.08 -13.27 -7.48
N GLU A 308 6.69 -13.32 -8.67
CA GLU A 308 6.14 -12.70 -9.88
C GLU A 308 4.73 -13.22 -10.19
N TYR A 309 4.56 -14.54 -10.04
CA TYR A 309 3.28 -15.21 -9.86
C TYR A 309 3.52 -16.67 -9.43
N LEU A 310 2.55 -17.26 -8.75
CA LEU A 310 2.51 -18.71 -8.51
C LEU A 310 1.62 -19.41 -9.53
N THR A 311 2.10 -20.56 -10.03
CA THR A 311 1.34 -21.39 -10.97
C THR A 311 0.24 -22.17 -10.24
N VAL A 312 -0.80 -22.60 -10.98
CA VAL A 312 -1.91 -23.40 -10.45
C VAL A 312 -1.41 -24.66 -9.72
N ASP A 313 -0.43 -25.37 -10.31
CA ASP A 313 0.14 -26.58 -9.71
C ASP A 313 0.85 -26.25 -8.39
N GLN A 314 1.70 -25.22 -8.37
CA GLN A 314 2.40 -24.79 -7.16
C GLN A 314 1.42 -24.39 -6.04
N LEU A 315 0.35 -23.67 -6.37
CA LEU A 315 -0.68 -23.28 -5.40
C LEU A 315 -1.40 -24.50 -4.84
N SER A 316 -1.77 -25.44 -5.71
CA SER A 316 -2.45 -26.68 -5.33
C SER A 316 -1.60 -27.52 -4.39
N ASP A 317 -0.31 -27.68 -4.71
CA ASP A 317 0.65 -28.48 -3.95
C ASP A 317 1.02 -27.81 -2.62
N LEU A 318 1.24 -26.49 -2.63
CA LEU A 318 1.51 -25.71 -1.41
C LEU A 318 0.35 -25.84 -0.42
N VAL A 319 -0.88 -25.65 -0.88
CA VAL A 319 -2.07 -25.76 -0.02
C VAL A 319 -2.26 -27.18 0.52
N ASN A 320 -2.03 -28.21 -0.30
CA ASN A 320 -2.08 -29.59 0.15
C ASN A 320 -1.06 -29.85 1.27
N LEU A 321 0.17 -29.38 1.09
CA LEU A 321 1.25 -29.58 2.04
C LEU A 321 1.05 -28.80 3.35
N LEU A 322 0.54 -27.55 3.27
CA LEU A 322 0.13 -26.78 4.45
C LEU A 322 -0.95 -27.52 5.24
N LYS A 323 -1.96 -28.08 4.56
CA LYS A 323 -3.03 -28.88 5.19
C LYS A 323 -2.49 -30.16 5.83
N GLU A 324 -1.63 -30.89 5.12
CA GLU A 324 -1.00 -32.13 5.61
C GLU A 324 -0.18 -31.88 6.88
N LYS A 325 0.67 -30.85 6.87
CA LYS A 325 1.49 -30.46 8.03
C LYS A 325 0.71 -29.67 9.10
N LYS A 326 -0.59 -29.42 8.91
CA LYS A 326 -1.46 -28.64 9.81
C LYS A 326 -0.91 -27.24 10.12
N ILE A 327 -0.32 -26.60 9.11
CA ILE A 327 0.22 -25.26 9.22
C ILE A 327 -0.87 -24.26 8.84
N HIS A 328 -1.20 -23.38 9.77
CA HIS A 328 -2.23 -22.36 9.61
C HIS A 328 -1.59 -21.00 9.37
N VAL A 329 -1.62 -20.54 8.12
CA VAL A 329 -1.14 -19.22 7.73
C VAL A 329 -2.09 -18.63 6.69
N LYS A 330 -2.34 -17.32 6.77
CA LYS A 330 -3.10 -16.61 5.74
C LYS A 330 -2.15 -15.95 4.77
N TRP A 331 -2.50 -15.90 3.49
CA TRP A 331 -1.55 -15.40 2.50
C TRP A 331 -2.19 -14.67 1.33
N SER A 332 -1.33 -13.87 0.68
CA SER A 332 -1.59 -13.21 -0.59
C SER A 332 -0.51 -13.57 -1.60
N THR A 333 -0.85 -13.56 -2.89
CA THR A 333 0.12 -13.78 -3.97
C THR A 333 -0.37 -13.21 -5.30
N PHE A 334 0.57 -13.06 -6.23
CA PHE A 334 0.26 -12.79 -7.63
C PHE A 334 -0.06 -14.08 -8.37
N VAL A 335 -1.04 -13.99 -9.26
CA VAL A 335 -1.47 -15.09 -10.12
C VAL A 335 -1.73 -14.59 -11.53
N ARG A 336 -1.60 -15.49 -12.50
CA ARG A 336 -2.04 -15.24 -13.87
C ARG A 336 -3.51 -15.67 -13.99
N ALA A 337 -4.28 -14.97 -14.83
CA ALA A 337 -5.65 -15.36 -15.14
C ALA A 337 -5.64 -16.65 -15.99
N GLU A 338 -5.84 -17.78 -15.32
CA GLU A 338 -5.83 -19.13 -15.91
C GLU A 338 -7.21 -19.79 -15.77
N PRO A 339 -7.59 -20.70 -16.69
CA PRO A 339 -8.90 -21.35 -16.66
C PRO A 339 -9.21 -22.07 -15.35
N SER A 340 -8.20 -22.62 -14.66
CA SER A 340 -8.41 -23.33 -13.39
C SER A 340 -9.03 -22.46 -12.30
N PHE A 341 -8.90 -21.13 -12.37
CA PHE A 341 -9.55 -20.22 -11.43
C PHE A 341 -11.06 -20.05 -11.68
N THR A 342 -11.62 -20.61 -12.76
CA THR A 342 -13.09 -20.70 -12.96
C THR A 342 -13.71 -21.88 -12.21
N ASP A 343 -12.90 -22.81 -11.70
CA ASP A 343 -13.37 -23.89 -10.85
C ASP A 343 -13.54 -23.42 -9.41
N LYS A 344 -14.79 -23.36 -8.95
CA LYS A 344 -15.16 -22.98 -7.59
C LYS A 344 -14.55 -23.92 -6.53
N ASN A 345 -14.32 -25.19 -6.86
CA ASN A 345 -13.67 -26.11 -5.92
C ASN A 345 -12.19 -25.76 -5.74
N PHE A 346 -11.53 -25.33 -6.82
CA PHE A 346 -10.15 -24.89 -6.75
C PHE A 346 -10.01 -23.62 -5.91
N THR A 347 -10.81 -22.57 -6.17
CA THR A 347 -10.76 -21.34 -5.37
C THR A 347 -11.13 -21.58 -3.90
N LYS A 348 -12.15 -22.43 -3.62
CA LYS A 348 -12.49 -22.85 -2.25
C LYS A 348 -11.33 -23.59 -1.57
N LYS A 349 -10.68 -24.51 -2.28
CA LYS A 349 -9.48 -25.21 -1.78
C LYS A 349 -8.40 -24.21 -1.38
N LEU A 350 -8.15 -23.18 -2.20
CA LEU A 350 -7.18 -22.12 -1.89
C LEU A 350 -7.56 -21.34 -0.63
N TYR A 351 -8.84 -20.96 -0.47
CA TYR A 351 -9.32 -20.24 0.71
C TYR A 351 -9.12 -21.04 2.00
N GLU A 352 -9.48 -22.33 1.97
CA GLU A 352 -9.25 -23.27 3.08
C GLU A 352 -7.76 -23.47 3.38
N GLY A 353 -6.91 -23.32 2.36
CA GLY A 353 -5.45 -23.32 2.46
C GLY A 353 -4.84 -22.01 2.94
N GLY A 354 -5.66 -21.00 3.26
CA GLY A 354 -5.20 -19.71 3.77
C GLY A 354 -5.23 -18.54 2.78
N ALA A 355 -5.62 -18.74 1.52
CA ALA A 355 -5.73 -17.63 0.57
C ALA A 355 -6.75 -16.60 1.06
N ARG A 356 -6.36 -15.33 1.08
CA ARG A 356 -7.28 -14.21 1.36
C ARG A 356 -7.29 -13.17 0.25
N LEU A 357 -6.18 -13.02 -0.47
CA LEU A 357 -6.03 -12.04 -1.53
C LEU A 357 -5.25 -12.63 -2.72
N LEU A 358 -5.88 -12.61 -3.90
CA LEU A 358 -5.23 -12.97 -5.16
C LEU A 358 -5.09 -11.74 -6.06
N MET A 359 -3.89 -11.52 -6.57
CA MET A 359 -3.59 -10.36 -7.42
C MET A 359 -3.44 -10.83 -8.87
N PHE A 360 -4.40 -10.47 -9.72
CA PHE A 360 -4.45 -10.85 -11.12
C PHE A 360 -3.96 -9.72 -12.02
N GLY A 361 -2.93 -9.99 -12.82
CA GLY A 361 -2.61 -9.14 -13.97
C GLY A 361 -3.56 -9.43 -15.11
N PHE A 362 -4.68 -8.70 -15.21
CA PHE A 362 -5.63 -8.80 -16.31
C PHE A 362 -5.13 -8.02 -17.53
N GLU A 363 -4.45 -6.90 -17.31
CA GLU A 363 -3.86 -5.97 -18.27
C GLU A 363 -4.89 -5.32 -19.24
N SER A 364 -5.68 -6.10 -19.97
CA SER A 364 -6.67 -5.62 -20.91
C SER A 364 -7.81 -6.64 -21.06
N THR A 365 -8.98 -6.18 -21.50
CA THR A 365 -10.10 -7.04 -21.90
C THR A 365 -10.19 -7.22 -23.42
N SER A 366 -9.22 -6.69 -24.18
CA SER A 366 -9.08 -7.00 -25.60
C SER A 366 -8.17 -8.21 -25.80
N GLN A 367 -8.72 -9.31 -26.30
CA GLN A 367 -7.93 -10.50 -26.63
C GLN A 367 -6.82 -10.20 -27.66
N ARG A 368 -7.03 -9.21 -28.55
CA ARG A 368 -6.02 -8.76 -29.51
C ARG A 368 -4.83 -8.12 -28.79
N ILE A 369 -5.10 -7.20 -27.85
CA ILE A 369 -4.06 -6.54 -27.05
C ILE A 369 -3.31 -7.56 -26.18
N LEU A 370 -4.01 -8.49 -25.53
CA LEU A 370 -3.36 -9.55 -24.74
C LEU A 370 -2.44 -10.44 -25.58
N LYS A 371 -2.79 -10.70 -26.85
CA LYS A 371 -1.92 -11.42 -27.80
C LYS A 371 -0.67 -10.61 -28.15
N LEU A 372 -0.79 -9.29 -28.37
CA LEU A 372 0.36 -8.40 -28.61
C LEU A 372 1.26 -8.28 -27.37
N MET A 373 0.66 -8.26 -26.18
CA MET A 373 1.36 -8.32 -24.89
C MET A 373 2.03 -9.67 -24.65
N LYS A 374 1.63 -10.73 -25.38
CA LYS A 374 1.94 -12.13 -25.06
C LYS A 374 1.63 -12.48 -23.60
N LYS A 375 0.49 -12.00 -23.08
CA LYS A 375 0.10 -12.24 -21.68
C LYS A 375 -0.33 -13.70 -21.41
N GLY A 376 -0.79 -14.39 -22.46
CA GLY A 376 -1.26 -15.78 -22.35
C GLY A 376 -2.55 -15.94 -21.57
N ALA A 377 -3.35 -14.88 -21.42
CA ALA A 377 -4.65 -14.90 -20.79
C ALA A 377 -5.78 -14.96 -21.83
N ASN A 378 -6.90 -15.56 -21.45
CA ASN A 378 -8.15 -15.53 -22.22
C ASN A 378 -9.21 -14.72 -21.46
N VAL A 379 -9.72 -13.67 -22.11
CA VAL A 379 -10.72 -12.74 -21.55
C VAL A 379 -12.03 -13.46 -21.20
N ASP A 380 -12.38 -14.52 -21.95
CA ASP A 380 -13.64 -15.25 -21.77
C ASP A 380 -13.80 -15.83 -20.35
N PHE A 381 -12.69 -16.07 -19.65
CA PHE A 381 -12.70 -16.60 -18.29
C PHE A 381 -12.76 -15.54 -17.20
N TYR A 382 -12.54 -14.26 -17.51
CA TYR A 382 -12.34 -13.22 -16.51
C TYR A 382 -13.52 -13.11 -15.54
N SER A 383 -14.76 -13.02 -16.05
CA SER A 383 -15.95 -12.94 -15.19
C SER A 383 -16.12 -14.19 -14.32
N SER A 384 -15.96 -15.40 -14.87
CA SER A 384 -16.07 -16.64 -14.08
C SER A 384 -14.96 -16.79 -13.03
N ILE A 385 -13.76 -16.27 -13.28
CA ILE A 385 -12.68 -16.20 -12.27
C ILE A 385 -13.11 -15.30 -11.11
N LEU A 386 -13.65 -14.12 -11.42
CA LEU A 386 -14.11 -13.17 -10.40
C LEU A 386 -15.25 -13.76 -9.55
N GLU A 387 -16.23 -14.41 -10.20
CA GLU A 387 -17.33 -15.12 -9.52
C GLU A 387 -16.79 -16.23 -8.60
N SER A 388 -15.86 -17.05 -9.08
CA SER A 388 -15.29 -18.15 -8.30
C SER A 388 -14.47 -17.68 -7.10
N CYS A 389 -13.76 -16.55 -7.23
CA CYS A 389 -13.04 -15.94 -6.11
C CYS A 389 -14.02 -15.35 -5.09
N LYS A 390 -15.06 -14.65 -5.54
CA LYS A 390 -16.11 -14.09 -4.68
C LYS A 390 -16.84 -15.19 -3.89
N ASP A 391 -17.26 -16.26 -4.55
CA ASP A 391 -17.95 -17.40 -3.92
C ASP A 391 -17.07 -18.10 -2.88
N ALA A 392 -15.75 -18.13 -3.10
CA ALA A 392 -14.77 -18.65 -2.15
C ALA A 392 -14.38 -17.65 -1.04
N ASN A 393 -14.94 -16.44 -1.04
CA ASN A 393 -14.58 -15.35 -0.13
C ASN A 393 -13.10 -14.92 -0.22
N ILE A 394 -12.52 -14.96 -1.42
CA ILE A 394 -11.17 -14.47 -1.71
C ILE A 394 -11.26 -13.06 -2.31
N ALA A 395 -10.59 -12.08 -1.68
CA ALA A 395 -10.47 -10.75 -2.26
C ALA A 395 -9.57 -10.79 -3.51
N VAL A 396 -9.86 -9.93 -4.47
CA VAL A 396 -9.08 -9.82 -5.70
C VAL A 396 -8.47 -8.44 -5.85
N ARG A 397 -7.24 -8.37 -6.34
CA ARG A 397 -6.68 -7.16 -6.92
C ARG A 397 -6.54 -7.34 -8.41
N LEU A 398 -7.13 -6.47 -9.21
CA LEU A 398 -7.07 -6.54 -10.66
C LEU A 398 -6.16 -5.45 -11.19
N ASP A 399 -5.07 -5.81 -11.84
CA ASP A 399 -4.19 -4.84 -12.48
C ASP A 399 -4.54 -4.73 -13.97
N PHE A 400 -4.83 -3.51 -14.43
CA PHE A 400 -5.13 -3.16 -15.81
C PHE A 400 -4.14 -2.11 -16.34
N MET A 401 -4.03 -2.07 -17.66
CA MET A 401 -3.17 -1.17 -18.40
C MET A 401 -3.94 -0.56 -19.56
N VAL A 402 -3.81 0.75 -19.73
CA VAL A 402 -4.42 1.49 -20.83
C VAL A 402 -3.33 2.11 -21.69
N GLY A 403 -3.54 2.12 -23.00
CA GLY A 403 -2.66 2.75 -23.97
C GLY A 403 -1.49 1.89 -24.39
N PHE A 404 -1.64 0.56 -24.31
CA PHE A 404 -0.68 -0.35 -24.94
C PHE A 404 -0.62 -0.07 -26.46
N PRO A 405 0.54 -0.18 -27.12
CA PRO A 405 0.68 0.23 -28.51
C PRO A 405 -0.37 -0.40 -29.43
N THR A 406 -0.97 0.42 -30.30
CA THR A 406 -2.11 0.07 -31.18
C THR A 406 -3.47 -0.14 -30.49
N GLU A 407 -3.61 0.07 -29.17
CA GLU A 407 -4.91 0.00 -28.50
C GLU A 407 -5.86 1.08 -29.03
N THR A 408 -7.06 0.65 -29.42
CA THR A 408 -8.12 1.54 -29.92
C THR A 408 -8.96 2.09 -28.77
N GLU A 409 -9.63 3.22 -29.01
CA GLU A 409 -10.56 3.79 -28.04
C GLU A 409 -11.73 2.84 -27.72
N GLU A 410 -12.19 2.06 -28.70
CA GLU A 410 -13.21 1.02 -28.50
C GLU A 410 -12.73 -0.09 -27.56
N GLU A 411 -11.46 -0.51 -27.64
CA GLU A 411 -10.87 -1.49 -26.73
C GLU A 411 -10.69 -0.95 -25.31
N ALA A 412 -10.27 0.30 -25.17
CA ALA A 412 -10.23 0.98 -23.87
C ALA A 412 -11.64 1.10 -23.26
N GLN A 413 -12.64 1.45 -24.07
CA GLN A 413 -14.04 1.50 -23.64
C GLN A 413 -14.57 0.10 -23.28
N ARG A 414 -14.19 -0.98 -23.99
CA ARG A 414 -14.54 -2.36 -23.59
C ARG A 414 -13.97 -2.72 -22.22
N THR A 415 -12.72 -2.37 -21.94
CA THR A 415 -12.12 -2.58 -20.61
C THR A 415 -12.87 -1.79 -19.54
N PHE A 416 -13.24 -0.54 -19.81
CA PHE A 416 -14.06 0.24 -18.89
C PHE A 416 -15.46 -0.36 -18.66
N THR A 417 -16.08 -0.86 -19.72
CA THR A 417 -17.41 -1.50 -19.67
C THR A 417 -17.35 -2.77 -18.83
N PHE A 418 -16.34 -3.61 -19.04
CA PHE A 418 -16.12 -4.80 -18.23
C PHE A 418 -15.98 -4.48 -16.73
N ILE A 419 -15.20 -3.45 -16.38
CA ILE A 419 -15.03 -3.01 -14.98
C ILE A 419 -16.38 -2.59 -14.38
N LYS A 420 -17.19 -1.83 -15.14
CA LYS A 420 -18.52 -1.41 -14.71
C LYS A 420 -19.48 -2.59 -14.55
N ASP A 421 -19.50 -3.52 -15.50
CA ASP A 421 -20.43 -4.66 -15.49
C ASP A 421 -20.10 -5.67 -14.37
N ASN A 422 -18.82 -5.79 -14.01
CA ASN A 422 -18.36 -6.63 -12.91
C ASN A 422 -18.20 -5.87 -11.58
N SER A 423 -18.65 -4.61 -11.50
CA SER A 423 -18.51 -3.74 -10.34
C SER A 423 -19.00 -4.38 -9.04
N VAL A 424 -20.13 -5.10 -9.06
CA VAL A 424 -20.71 -5.78 -7.88
C VAL A 424 -19.84 -6.94 -7.37
N ILE A 425 -19.05 -7.56 -8.24
CA ILE A 425 -18.12 -8.63 -7.84
C ILE A 425 -16.81 -8.00 -7.36
N ILE A 426 -16.39 -6.92 -8.01
CA ILE A 426 -15.22 -6.12 -7.67
C ILE A 426 -15.43 -5.35 -6.35
N ASP A 427 -16.67 -5.01 -5.96
CA ASP A 427 -17.04 -4.34 -4.70
C ASP A 427 -17.09 -5.29 -3.50
N THR A 428 -16.54 -6.50 -3.64
CA THR A 428 -16.29 -7.38 -2.50
C THR A 428 -15.33 -6.68 -1.53
N PRO A 429 -15.55 -6.71 -0.21
CA PRO A 429 -14.68 -6.06 0.76
C PRO A 429 -13.21 -6.41 0.55
N PHE A 430 -12.38 -5.38 0.48
CA PHE A 430 -10.93 -5.42 0.25
C PHE A 430 -10.52 -5.95 -1.12
N SER A 431 -11.43 -6.08 -2.08
CA SER A 431 -11.06 -6.15 -3.48
C SER A 431 -10.69 -4.77 -4.03
N SER A 432 -9.83 -4.73 -5.03
CA SER A 432 -9.37 -3.48 -5.63
C SER A 432 -8.99 -3.68 -7.09
N TYR A 433 -8.81 -2.58 -7.81
CA TYR A 433 -8.09 -2.63 -9.08
C TYR A 433 -7.14 -1.44 -9.21
N ALA A 434 -6.07 -1.64 -9.97
CA ALA A 434 -5.12 -0.60 -10.33
C ALA A 434 -5.12 -0.41 -11.83
N ILE A 435 -5.02 0.85 -12.28
CA ILE A 435 -4.96 1.18 -13.70
C ILE A 435 -3.73 2.02 -13.96
N ALA A 436 -2.82 1.47 -14.75
CA ALA A 436 -1.63 2.15 -15.24
C ALA A 436 -1.86 2.63 -16.68
N VAL A 437 -1.17 3.72 -17.06
CA VAL A 437 -0.90 3.97 -18.48
C VAL A 437 0.29 3.09 -18.86
N PHE A 438 0.28 2.52 -20.06
CA PHE A 438 1.46 1.83 -20.58
C PHE A 438 2.66 2.79 -20.64
N GLU A 439 3.77 2.37 -20.05
CA GLU A 439 5.04 3.08 -20.04
C GLU A 439 6.06 2.24 -20.81
N LEU A 440 6.74 2.86 -21.78
CA LEU A 440 7.83 2.22 -22.50
C LEU A 440 9.10 2.23 -21.64
N ARG A 441 9.64 1.05 -21.30
CA ARG A 441 10.78 0.90 -20.39
C ARG A 441 12.00 0.27 -21.05
N GLU A 442 13.19 0.65 -20.54
CA GLU A 442 14.50 0.41 -21.15
C GLU A 442 14.88 -1.05 -21.42
N ASP A 443 14.46 -1.99 -20.59
CA ASP A 443 14.79 -3.42 -20.76
C ASP A 443 13.52 -4.24 -20.92
N THR A 444 12.73 -3.94 -21.96
CA THR A 444 11.51 -4.69 -22.30
C THR A 444 11.60 -5.25 -23.73
N PRO A 445 10.98 -6.40 -24.04
CA PRO A 445 10.97 -6.92 -25.41
C PRO A 445 10.39 -5.95 -26.42
N ILE A 446 9.43 -5.11 -26.01
CA ILE A 446 8.86 -4.09 -26.87
C ILE A 446 9.89 -2.99 -27.22
N MET A 447 10.78 -2.62 -26.29
CA MET A 447 11.92 -1.73 -26.58
C MET A 447 12.88 -2.34 -27.61
N GLN A 448 13.02 -3.67 -27.65
CA GLN A 448 13.85 -4.36 -28.64
C GLN A 448 13.13 -4.54 -29.99
N ALA A 449 11.82 -4.27 -30.06
CA ALA A 449 10.98 -4.53 -31.21
C ALA A 449 10.13 -3.32 -31.62
N LEU A 450 10.64 -2.09 -31.44
CA LEU A 450 9.91 -0.83 -31.65
C LEU A 450 9.15 -0.77 -32.99
N LYS A 451 9.83 -1.07 -34.10
CA LYS A 451 9.25 -1.06 -35.45
C LYS A 451 8.07 -2.02 -35.60
N LYS A 452 8.12 -3.19 -34.95
CA LYS A 452 7.04 -4.18 -34.98
C LYS A 452 5.77 -3.66 -34.31
N HIS A 453 5.92 -2.77 -33.33
CA HIS A 453 4.83 -2.18 -32.57
C HIS A 453 4.47 -0.77 -33.04
N GLY A 454 5.04 -0.30 -34.16
CA GLY A 454 4.80 1.06 -34.67
C GLY A 454 5.26 2.15 -33.72
N ILE A 455 6.31 1.92 -32.93
CA ILE A 455 6.80 2.86 -31.90
C ILE A 455 8.05 3.56 -32.40
N LYS A 456 8.13 4.87 -32.14
CA LYS A 456 9.36 5.66 -32.25
C LYS A 456 9.65 6.36 -30.92
N VAL A 457 10.80 6.05 -30.34
CA VAL A 457 11.30 6.70 -29.11
C VAL A 457 11.67 8.15 -29.44
N VAL A 458 11.26 9.07 -28.56
CA VAL A 458 11.56 10.50 -28.66
C VAL A 458 12.75 10.85 -27.76
N ALA A 459 12.59 10.64 -26.45
CA ALA A 459 13.59 10.99 -25.43
C ALA A 459 13.32 10.21 -24.13
N LEU A 460 14.15 10.44 -23.12
CA LEU A 460 13.87 10.05 -21.75
C LEU A 460 12.73 10.91 -21.19
N LEU A 461 11.82 10.30 -20.42
CA LEU A 461 10.61 10.98 -19.96
C LEU A 461 10.92 12.09 -18.94
N ARG A 462 11.76 11.84 -17.92
CA ARG A 462 12.03 12.83 -16.84
C ARG A 462 13.50 13.16 -16.59
N GLY A 463 14.43 12.28 -16.98
CA GLY A 463 15.86 12.50 -16.77
C GLY A 463 16.72 11.26 -16.99
N ASP A 464 18.02 11.39 -16.80
CA ASP A 464 19.02 10.34 -17.03
C ASP A 464 18.98 9.20 -16.01
N LEU A 465 18.28 9.36 -14.88
CA LEU A 465 17.94 8.30 -13.93
C LEU A 465 16.49 7.82 -14.08
N ASP A 466 15.83 8.09 -15.21
CA ASP A 466 14.51 7.53 -15.53
C ASP A 466 14.61 6.36 -16.50
N GLU A 467 13.95 5.26 -16.18
CA GLU A 467 13.87 4.07 -17.05
C GLU A 467 12.74 4.14 -18.08
N GLN A 468 11.91 5.19 -18.00
CA GLN A 468 10.79 5.43 -18.90
C GLN A 468 11.19 6.35 -20.05
N TYR A 469 10.63 6.05 -21.23
CA TYR A 469 10.86 6.81 -22.45
C TYR A 469 9.57 7.45 -22.92
N ASP A 470 9.70 8.69 -23.40
CA ASP A 470 8.70 9.28 -24.27
C ASP A 470 8.77 8.62 -25.65
N PHE A 471 7.60 8.35 -26.21
CA PHE A 471 7.47 7.72 -27.51
C PHE A 471 6.24 8.24 -28.24
N VAL A 472 6.30 8.14 -29.57
CA VAL A 472 5.14 8.27 -30.45
C VAL A 472 4.83 6.91 -31.05
N GLU A 473 3.55 6.66 -31.31
CA GLU A 473 3.08 5.45 -31.96
C GLU A 473 2.34 5.81 -33.26
N ASP A 474 2.49 4.97 -34.28
CA ASP A 474 1.87 5.16 -35.60
C ASP A 474 0.34 5.05 -35.52
N GLU A 475 -0.14 4.10 -34.69
CA GLU A 475 -1.55 3.81 -34.46
C GLU A 475 -1.78 3.56 -32.97
N GLY A 476 -2.89 4.04 -32.44
CA GLY A 476 -3.28 3.84 -31.04
C GLY A 476 -3.89 5.09 -30.40
N LEU A 477 -3.95 5.10 -29.08
CA LEU A 477 -4.44 6.25 -28.31
C LEU A 477 -3.39 7.35 -28.24
N SER A 478 -3.80 8.62 -28.42
CA SER A 478 -2.92 9.75 -28.12
C SER A 478 -2.56 9.80 -26.62
N PRO A 479 -1.42 10.41 -26.24
CA PRO A 479 -1.05 10.59 -24.83
C PRO A 479 -2.14 11.26 -23.98
N GLU A 480 -2.92 12.18 -24.54
CA GLU A 480 -4.07 12.82 -23.89
C GLU A 480 -5.20 11.81 -23.67
N LEU A 481 -5.53 11.00 -24.68
CA LEU A 481 -6.57 9.99 -24.56
C LEU A 481 -6.21 8.90 -23.55
N LYS A 482 -4.95 8.44 -23.53
CA LYS A 482 -4.47 7.49 -22.51
C LYS A 482 -4.71 8.01 -21.09
N ARG A 483 -4.33 9.26 -20.85
CA ARG A 483 -4.53 9.95 -19.56
C ARG A 483 -6.02 10.13 -19.24
N LYS A 484 -6.83 10.51 -20.23
CA LYS A 484 -8.29 10.67 -20.10
C LYS A 484 -8.96 9.35 -19.71
N TRP A 485 -8.62 8.24 -20.38
CA TRP A 485 -9.16 6.92 -20.06
C TRP A 485 -8.74 6.43 -18.68
N ARG A 486 -7.46 6.53 -18.35
CA ARG A 486 -6.99 6.20 -16.99
C ARG A 486 -7.74 7.03 -15.94
N HIS A 487 -7.88 8.33 -16.16
CA HIS A 487 -8.61 9.19 -15.23
C HIS A 487 -10.08 8.78 -15.12
N LYS A 488 -10.78 8.56 -16.25
CA LYS A 488 -12.18 8.11 -16.27
C LYS A 488 -12.38 6.81 -15.48
N MET A 489 -11.53 5.81 -15.69
CA MET A 489 -11.64 4.51 -15.01
C MET A 489 -11.28 4.59 -13.52
N ILE A 490 -10.32 5.43 -13.12
CA ILE A 490 -9.98 5.67 -11.70
C ILE A 490 -11.09 6.47 -11.00
N THR A 491 -11.64 7.49 -11.65
CA THR A 491 -12.71 8.31 -11.08
C THR A 491 -13.98 7.49 -10.88
N TYR A 492 -14.32 6.61 -11.83
CA TYR A 492 -15.39 5.63 -11.63
C TYR A 492 -15.15 4.76 -10.40
N PHE A 493 -13.93 4.25 -10.18
CA PHE A 493 -13.59 3.49 -8.98
C PHE A 493 -13.87 4.28 -7.70
N LYS A 494 -13.38 5.52 -7.64
CA LYS A 494 -13.46 6.34 -6.44
C LYS A 494 -14.90 6.73 -6.11
N ASN A 495 -15.71 7.00 -7.12
CA ASN A 495 -17.05 7.56 -6.93
C ASN A 495 -18.14 6.50 -6.82
N GLU A 496 -18.05 5.42 -7.61
CA GLU A 496 -19.15 4.45 -7.80
C GLU A 496 -18.93 3.12 -7.08
N LEU A 497 -17.68 2.81 -6.74
CA LEU A 497 -17.31 1.64 -5.94
C LEU A 497 -16.96 2.10 -4.52
N SER A 498 -17.10 1.23 -3.51
CA SER A 498 -16.81 1.54 -2.10
C SER A 498 -15.30 1.74 -1.81
N ALA A 499 -14.55 2.16 -2.83
CA ALA A 499 -13.10 2.29 -2.90
C ALA A 499 -12.52 3.20 -1.82
N GLU A 500 -13.18 4.32 -1.54
CA GLU A 500 -12.72 5.30 -0.55
C GLU A 500 -12.67 4.78 0.89
N LEU A 501 -13.39 3.69 1.16
CA LEU A 501 -13.52 3.14 2.50
C LEU A 501 -12.69 1.88 2.72
N ILE A 502 -12.17 1.28 1.65
CA ILE A 502 -11.77 -0.13 1.65
C ILE A 502 -10.45 -0.40 0.89
N THR A 503 -9.87 0.58 0.17
CA THR A 503 -8.53 0.39 -0.44
C THR A 503 -7.42 0.83 0.50
N PRO A 504 -6.75 -0.08 1.22
CA PRO A 504 -5.46 0.25 1.78
C PRO A 504 -4.51 0.59 0.63
N GLN A 505 -3.71 1.62 0.85
CA GLN A 505 -2.70 2.08 -0.12
C GLN A 505 -1.65 0.99 -0.42
N ASN A 506 -1.58 -0.07 0.39
CA ASN A 506 -0.69 -1.22 0.22
C ASN A 506 -1.45 -2.57 0.39
N LYS A 507 -1.08 -3.54 -0.46
CA LYS A 507 -1.44 -4.97 -0.44
C LYS A 507 -1.26 -5.66 0.91
N THR A 508 -0.25 -5.30 1.70
CA THR A 508 -0.02 -5.83 3.07
C THR A 508 -1.25 -5.63 3.95
N HIS A 509 -1.79 -4.42 3.93
CA HIS A 509 -3.00 -4.08 4.69
C HIS A 509 -4.26 -4.69 4.07
N GLN A 510 -4.29 -4.85 2.75
CA GLN A 510 -5.41 -5.49 2.05
C GLN A 510 -5.60 -6.93 2.53
N LEU A 511 -4.48 -7.66 2.69
CA LEU A 511 -4.46 -9.01 3.27
C LEU A 511 -4.98 -9.02 4.71
N CYS A 512 -4.41 -8.20 5.60
CA CYS A 512 -4.81 -8.15 7.01
C CYS A 512 -6.28 -7.76 7.19
N PHE A 513 -6.73 -6.69 6.52
CA PHE A 513 -8.09 -6.20 6.67
C PHE A 513 -9.12 -7.14 6.08
N LYS A 514 -8.80 -7.86 5.01
CA LYS A 514 -9.68 -8.91 4.49
C LYS A 514 -9.96 -9.98 5.55
N ASP A 515 -8.92 -10.51 6.19
CA ASP A 515 -9.09 -11.54 7.22
C ASP A 515 -9.80 -11.01 8.48
N LEU A 516 -9.47 -9.79 8.90
CA LEU A 516 -10.12 -9.13 10.04
C LEU A 516 -11.62 -8.88 9.78
N PHE A 517 -11.97 -8.49 8.56
CA PHE A 517 -13.35 -8.33 8.13
C PHE A 517 -14.10 -9.66 8.12
N ASP A 518 -13.51 -10.71 7.55
CA ASP A 518 -14.10 -12.05 7.54
C ASP A 518 -14.33 -12.58 8.96
N SER A 519 -13.47 -12.20 9.89
CA SER A 519 -13.54 -12.57 11.30
C SER A 519 -14.48 -11.67 12.13
N GLY A 520 -15.11 -10.66 11.51
CA GLY A 520 -16.08 -9.78 12.16
C GLY A 520 -15.47 -8.71 13.08
N TYR A 521 -14.18 -8.39 12.96
CA TYR A 521 -13.52 -7.39 13.82
C TYR A 521 -14.00 -5.96 13.57
N PHE A 522 -14.44 -5.64 12.36
CA PHE A 522 -15.08 -4.35 12.06
C PHE A 522 -16.09 -4.51 10.91
N TRP A 523 -17.17 -3.74 11.00
CA TRP A 523 -18.26 -3.72 10.03
C TRP A 523 -17.99 -2.66 8.97
N PRO A 524 -18.45 -2.84 7.73
CA PRO A 524 -18.23 -1.81 6.72
C PRO A 524 -18.92 -0.53 7.20
N PRO A 525 -18.27 0.63 7.03
CA PRO A 525 -19.00 1.89 7.13
C PRO A 525 -20.19 1.82 6.17
N ILE A 526 -21.35 2.35 6.54
CA ILE A 526 -22.51 2.37 5.65
C ILE A 526 -22.11 3.18 4.40
N THR A 527 -21.73 2.49 3.32
CA THR A 527 -21.27 3.11 2.07
C THR A 527 -22.43 3.30 1.08
N ARG A 528 -23.53 2.56 1.28
CA ARG A 528 -24.78 2.71 0.53
C ARG A 528 -25.97 2.74 1.48
N ILE A 529 -26.42 3.96 1.75
CA ILE A 529 -27.83 4.22 2.02
C ILE A 529 -28.49 4.20 0.64
N GLU A 530 -29.39 3.26 0.35
CA GLU A 530 -30.12 3.26 -0.92
C GLU A 530 -30.77 4.63 -1.18
N PRO A 531 -30.99 5.06 -2.44
CA PRO A 531 -31.77 6.26 -2.75
C PRO A 531 -33.13 6.30 -2.04
N SER A 532 -33.74 5.12 -1.84
CA SER A 532 -34.96 4.92 -1.06
C SER A 532 -34.84 5.28 0.43
N MET A 533 -33.62 5.24 0.98
CA MET A 533 -33.28 5.60 2.35
C MET A 533 -32.65 7.01 2.48
N LEU A 534 -32.27 7.65 1.37
CA LEU A 534 -31.61 8.97 1.31
C LEU A 534 -32.56 10.15 1.60
N HIS A 535 -33.88 9.98 1.48
CA HIS A 535 -34.84 11.04 1.77
C HIS A 535 -34.81 11.51 3.25
N ASN A 536 -34.07 10.80 4.10
CA ASN A 536 -34.17 10.86 5.54
C ASN A 536 -32.83 11.10 6.28
N PHE A 537 -31.72 11.32 5.57
CA PHE A 537 -30.37 11.30 6.17
C PHE A 537 -29.59 12.58 5.83
N TYR A 538 -29.16 13.34 6.84
CA TYR A 538 -28.44 14.60 6.65
C TYR A 538 -26.94 14.55 7.03
N GLY A 539 -26.40 13.40 7.45
CA GLY A 539 -24.94 13.16 7.57
C GLY A 539 -24.46 12.66 8.94
N ALA A 540 -23.19 12.23 9.01
CA ALA A 540 -22.51 11.67 10.19
C ALA A 540 -21.18 12.40 10.50
N TRP A 541 -20.88 12.62 11.78
CA TRP A 541 -19.78 13.48 12.25
C TRP A 541 -18.68 12.71 13.02
N SER A 542 -17.43 13.20 12.95
CA SER A 542 -16.22 12.64 13.59
C SER A 542 -15.38 13.74 14.25
N PRO A 543 -14.58 13.44 15.30
CA PRO A 543 -13.57 14.37 15.85
C PRO A 543 -12.58 14.84 14.77
N GLY A 544 -12.18 16.12 14.80
CA GLY A 544 -11.24 16.73 13.84
C GLY A 544 -11.85 17.69 12.81
N ALA A 545 -13.12 18.06 12.98
CA ALA A 545 -13.74 19.13 12.20
C ALA A 545 -13.32 20.52 12.74
N VAL A 546 -12.96 21.43 11.84
CA VAL A 546 -12.71 22.84 12.17
C VAL A 546 -13.83 23.66 11.55
N VAL A 547 -14.44 24.49 12.39
CA VAL A 547 -15.53 25.38 12.01
C VAL A 547 -14.95 26.77 11.76
N ARG A 548 -15.30 27.38 10.61
CA ARG A 548 -14.94 28.75 10.23
C ARG A 548 -16.18 29.45 9.70
N PHE A 549 -16.14 30.78 9.64
CA PHE A 549 -17.20 31.58 9.04
C PHE A 549 -16.73 32.15 7.70
N SER A 550 -17.56 32.09 6.67
CA SER A 550 -17.29 32.73 5.38
C SER A 550 -17.50 34.24 5.45
N ASP A 551 -16.99 34.99 4.47
CA ASP A 551 -17.17 36.44 4.36
C ASP A 551 -18.64 36.85 4.21
N MET A 552 -19.51 35.93 3.77
CA MET A 552 -20.97 36.10 3.68
C MET A 552 -21.72 35.64 4.95
N GLY A 553 -20.99 35.19 5.98
CA GLY A 553 -21.55 34.77 7.27
C GLY A 553 -22.08 33.33 7.30
N ASN A 554 -21.78 32.50 6.29
CA ASN A 554 -22.08 31.06 6.31
C ASN A 554 -21.09 30.31 7.20
N ILE A 555 -21.50 29.16 7.74
CA ILE A 555 -20.58 28.28 8.48
C ILE A 555 -19.90 27.35 7.47
N ILE A 556 -18.58 27.45 7.37
CA ILE A 556 -17.74 26.51 6.64
C ILE A 556 -17.16 25.51 7.64
N ILE A 557 -17.57 24.26 7.52
CA ILE A 557 -17.04 23.17 8.32
C ILE A 557 -16.11 22.34 7.45
N THR A 558 -14.83 22.40 7.79
CA THR A 558 -13.80 21.61 7.14
C THR A 558 -13.48 20.41 8.00
N ASN A 559 -13.84 19.22 7.52
CA ASN A 559 -13.46 17.98 8.16
C ASN A 559 -12.11 17.54 7.59
N TYR A 560 -11.03 17.88 8.30
CA TYR A 560 -9.67 17.54 7.86
C TYR A 560 -9.38 16.03 7.86
N ALA A 561 -10.16 15.22 8.59
CA ALA A 561 -10.02 13.76 8.56
C ALA A 561 -10.59 13.14 7.27
N THR A 562 -11.61 13.75 6.68
CA THR A 562 -12.27 13.26 5.46
C THR A 562 -11.97 14.09 4.22
N GLY A 563 -11.37 15.29 4.37
CA GLY A 563 -11.15 16.25 3.30
C GLY A 563 -12.43 16.95 2.81
N GLY A 564 -13.57 16.65 3.44
CA GLY A 564 -14.86 17.25 3.11
C GLY A 564 -14.96 18.68 3.62
N VAL A 565 -15.45 19.58 2.77
CA VAL A 565 -15.82 20.94 3.13
C VAL A 565 -17.33 21.07 2.95
N LEU A 566 -18.03 21.41 4.03
CA LEU A 566 -19.47 21.65 4.03
C LEU A 566 -19.70 23.13 4.33
N GLU A 567 -20.41 23.83 3.44
CA GLU A 567 -20.84 25.21 3.65
C GLU A 567 -22.34 25.22 3.96
N LEU A 568 -22.70 25.68 5.16
CA LEU A 568 -24.08 25.75 5.65
C LEU A 568 -24.57 27.19 5.63
N SER A 569 -25.82 27.38 5.19
CA SER A 569 -26.46 28.69 5.17
C SER A 569 -26.63 29.25 6.58
N ARG A 570 -26.72 30.58 6.65
CA ARG A 570 -26.84 31.36 7.88
C ARG A 570 -28.06 30.98 8.74
N GLU A 571 -29.08 30.36 8.18
CA GLU A 571 -30.30 29.95 8.90
C GLU A 571 -30.09 28.76 9.86
N LEU A 572 -29.02 27.97 9.66
CA LEU A 572 -28.74 26.77 10.47
C LEU A 572 -27.79 27.04 11.66
N ILE A 573 -27.40 28.30 11.89
CA ILE A 573 -26.42 28.72 12.91
C ILE A 573 -26.89 28.41 14.34
N HIS A 574 -28.18 28.58 14.62
CA HIS A 574 -28.74 28.44 15.98
C HIS A 574 -28.77 26.99 16.49
N LEU A 575 -28.73 26.00 15.60
CA LEU A 575 -28.59 24.58 15.96
C LEU A 575 -27.21 24.26 16.54
N PHE A 576 -26.18 25.05 16.20
CA PHE A 576 -24.80 24.86 16.66
C PHE A 576 -24.46 25.62 17.95
N GLU A 577 -25.12 26.74 18.24
CA GLU A 577 -24.91 27.52 19.49
C GLU A 577 -25.22 26.70 20.76
N ALA A 578 -26.01 25.61 20.64
CA ALA A 578 -26.26 24.66 21.72
C ALA A 578 -25.11 23.65 21.97
N PHE A 579 -24.21 23.45 20.99
CA PHE A 579 -23.11 22.48 21.05
C PHE A 579 -21.79 23.07 21.59
N GLU A 580 -21.69 24.40 21.72
CA GLU A 580 -20.46 25.11 22.11
C GLU A 580 -19.92 24.76 23.51
N ASN A 581 -20.66 24.01 24.34
CA ASN A 581 -20.20 23.59 25.67
C ASN A 581 -19.43 22.25 25.69
N GLY A 582 -18.59 22.00 24.67
CA GLY A 582 -17.35 21.23 24.84
C GLY A 582 -17.44 19.70 25.00
N SER A 583 -18.46 19.02 24.46
CA SER A 583 -18.54 17.54 24.52
C SER A 583 -18.32 16.87 23.15
N PRO A 584 -17.42 15.87 23.05
CA PRO A 584 -17.19 15.11 21.81
C PRO A 584 -18.30 14.07 21.63
N LEU A 585 -19.19 14.28 20.66
CA LEU A 585 -20.25 13.32 20.32
C LEU A 585 -20.22 13.02 18.82
N ASN A 586 -20.10 11.75 18.45
CA ASN A 586 -20.39 11.30 17.09
C ASN A 586 -21.90 11.48 16.92
N SER A 587 -22.36 12.38 16.06
CA SER A 587 -23.80 12.63 15.89
C SER A 587 -24.25 12.23 14.49
N VAL A 588 -25.51 11.85 14.36
CA VAL A 588 -26.21 11.56 13.10
C VAL A 588 -27.55 12.28 13.14
N PHE A 589 -27.81 13.08 12.10
CA PHE A 589 -29.07 13.81 11.96
C PHE A 589 -30.01 13.03 11.05
N LEU A 590 -31.15 12.61 11.60
CA LEU A 590 -32.15 11.81 10.91
C LEU A 590 -33.46 12.59 10.76
N LYS A 591 -33.97 12.63 9.54
CA LYS A 591 -35.32 13.07 9.24
C LYS A 591 -36.13 11.84 8.86
N CYS A 592 -36.86 11.21 9.78
CA CYS A 592 -37.53 9.95 9.48
C CYS A 592 -38.92 10.16 8.86
N ASN A 593 -39.02 10.21 7.53
CA ASN A 593 -40.31 10.08 6.86
C ASN A 593 -40.57 8.60 6.50
N ASN A 594 -41.76 8.07 6.82
CA ASN A 594 -42.27 6.77 6.36
C ASN A 594 -41.48 5.51 6.77
N LEU A 595 -40.70 5.53 7.87
CA LEU A 595 -40.12 4.30 8.43
C LEU A 595 -41.14 3.56 9.30
N SER A 596 -41.27 2.25 9.12
CA SER A 596 -42.02 1.41 10.07
C SER A 596 -41.29 1.36 11.42
N LEU A 597 -42.04 1.16 12.52
CA LEU A 597 -41.49 1.07 13.88
C LEU A 597 -40.35 0.04 13.99
N MET A 598 -40.46 -1.09 13.29
CA MET A 598 -39.43 -2.13 13.29
C MET A 598 -38.16 -1.74 12.51
N GLN A 599 -38.29 -0.95 11.43
CA GLN A 599 -37.13 -0.37 10.74
C GLN A 599 -36.44 0.69 11.58
N PHE A 600 -37.23 1.52 12.27
CA PHE A 600 -36.72 2.51 13.21
C PHE A 600 -35.93 1.87 14.35
N VAL A 601 -36.48 0.85 15.02
CA VAL A 601 -35.80 0.14 16.12
C VAL A 601 -34.52 -0.56 15.65
N LYS A 602 -34.48 -1.10 14.42
CA LYS A 602 -33.25 -1.69 13.86
C LYS A 602 -32.18 -0.62 13.59
N LEU A 603 -32.57 0.51 13.01
CA LEU A 603 -31.68 1.62 12.71
C LEU A 603 -31.11 2.26 13.99
N THR A 604 -31.95 2.51 15.00
CA THR A 604 -31.51 3.08 16.28
C THR A 604 -30.58 2.12 17.04
N ASN A 605 -30.88 0.82 17.07
CA ASN A 605 -29.98 -0.17 17.67
C ASN A 605 -28.63 -0.28 16.93
N PHE A 606 -28.63 -0.15 15.61
CA PHE A 606 -27.42 -0.12 14.79
C PHE A 606 -26.56 1.12 15.13
N LEU A 607 -27.18 2.31 15.16
CA LEU A 607 -26.48 3.56 15.46
C LEU A 607 -25.97 3.59 16.91
N TYR A 608 -26.75 3.07 17.86
CA TYR A 608 -26.37 2.91 19.26
C TYR A 608 -25.13 2.03 19.45
N ARG A 609 -25.06 0.88 18.78
CA ARG A 609 -23.90 -0.03 18.85
C ARG A 609 -22.61 0.57 18.28
N ASN A 610 -22.74 1.60 17.43
CA ASN A 610 -21.61 2.29 16.80
C ASN A 610 -21.35 3.66 17.42
N GLU A 611 -21.86 3.92 18.62
CA GLU A 611 -21.63 5.13 19.42
C GLU A 611 -22.05 6.45 18.73
N TYR A 612 -23.14 6.45 17.96
CA TYR A 612 -23.72 7.66 17.37
C TYR A 612 -24.90 8.22 18.21
N LEU A 613 -24.94 9.55 18.37
CA LEU A 613 -26.04 10.34 18.93
C LEU A 613 -27.07 10.65 17.84
N ILE A 614 -28.36 10.48 18.15
CA ILE A 614 -29.46 10.74 17.21
C ILE A 614 -30.15 12.05 17.58
N VAL A 615 -30.26 12.97 16.62
CA VAL A 615 -31.03 14.21 16.76
C VAL A 615 -32.15 14.21 15.70
N TRP A 616 -33.38 14.50 16.11
CA TRP A 616 -34.61 14.26 15.32
C TRP A 616 -35.44 15.55 15.14
N ASP A 617 -36.11 15.69 13.99
CA ASP A 617 -37.09 16.72 13.65
C ASP A 617 -38.36 16.09 12.99
N GLU A 618 -39.54 16.63 13.31
CA GLU A 618 -40.92 16.06 13.20
C GLU A 618 -41.49 15.95 11.75
N HIS A 619 -42.47 15.07 11.42
CA HIS A 619 -43.81 14.85 12.03
C HIS A 619 -44.34 13.38 12.03
N ASP A 620 -45.20 13.12 13.04
CA ASP A 620 -46.16 12.03 13.28
C ASP A 620 -45.69 10.57 13.38
N ILE A 621 -45.41 10.11 14.60
CA ILE A 621 -45.48 8.69 15.00
C ILE A 621 -46.76 8.52 15.83
N SER A 622 -47.82 7.98 15.22
CA SER A 622 -49.15 7.88 15.83
C SER A 622 -49.31 6.80 16.91
N ASP A 623 -48.26 6.02 17.24
CA ASP A 623 -48.36 4.91 18.20
C ASP A 623 -47.18 4.86 19.20
N SER A 624 -47.04 5.90 20.04
CA SER A 624 -45.95 6.01 21.02
C SER A 624 -46.23 5.38 22.41
N ARG A 625 -47.17 4.43 22.54
CA ARG A 625 -47.58 3.89 23.86
C ARG A 625 -46.83 2.65 24.37
N GLU A 626 -45.83 2.11 23.67
CA GLU A 626 -45.13 0.88 24.09
C GLU A 626 -43.61 1.00 24.29
N PHE A 627 -43.12 2.09 24.91
CA PHE A 627 -41.74 2.11 25.40
C PHE A 627 -41.69 1.69 26.87
N ASN A 628 -41.35 0.42 27.11
CA ASN A 628 -41.07 -0.12 28.44
C ASN A 628 -39.61 0.18 28.87
N GLU A 629 -39.40 0.35 30.18
CA GLU A 629 -38.23 0.92 30.91
C GLU A 629 -36.81 0.31 30.66
N LYS A 630 -36.61 -0.52 29.64
CA LYS A 630 -35.29 -1.09 29.29
C LYS A 630 -34.65 -0.51 28.02
N SER A 631 -35.30 0.45 27.38
CA SER A 631 -34.80 1.20 26.20
C SER A 631 -34.45 2.64 26.58
N PRO A 632 -33.54 3.33 25.84
CA PRO A 632 -33.08 4.68 26.17
C PRO A 632 -34.26 5.65 26.34
N SER A 633 -34.25 6.40 27.45
CA SER A 633 -35.32 7.33 27.82
C SER A 633 -35.49 8.46 26.78
N LEU A 634 -36.66 8.55 26.16
CA LEU A 634 -37.06 9.70 25.34
C LEU A 634 -37.49 10.86 26.24
N PHE A 635 -36.97 12.06 26.01
CA PHE A 635 -37.49 13.28 26.65
C PHE A 635 -38.25 14.13 25.62
N ARG A 636 -39.46 14.56 25.98
CA ARG A 636 -40.28 15.50 25.19
C ARG A 636 -40.02 16.92 25.68
N PHE A 637 -39.48 17.79 24.84
CA PHE A 637 -39.44 19.23 25.09
C PHE A 637 -40.61 19.90 24.37
N LYS A 638 -41.30 20.82 25.03
CA LYS A 638 -42.35 21.64 24.41
C LYS A 638 -41.88 23.08 24.36
N ARG A 639 -41.57 23.59 23.15
CA ARG A 639 -41.52 25.03 22.87
C ARG A 639 -42.56 25.37 21.79
N PRO A 640 -43.10 26.60 21.76
CA PRO A 640 -44.29 26.92 20.97
C PRO A 640 -44.11 26.85 19.44
N GLU A 641 -42.87 26.71 18.95
CA GLU A 641 -42.54 26.78 17.52
C GLU A 641 -41.98 25.46 16.96
N TYR A 642 -41.75 24.44 17.81
CA TYR A 642 -41.32 23.10 17.40
C TYR A 642 -41.87 22.08 18.42
N ASP A 643 -42.73 21.16 17.97
CA ASP A 643 -42.97 19.88 18.68
C ASP A 643 -41.82 18.94 18.25
N GLY A 644 -41.19 18.23 19.19
CA GLY A 644 -40.11 17.30 18.88
C GLY A 644 -39.61 16.51 20.09
N PHE A 645 -38.98 15.36 19.84
CA PHE A 645 -38.41 14.49 20.87
C PHE A 645 -36.88 14.44 20.77
N VAL A 646 -36.20 14.47 21.91
CA VAL A 646 -34.75 14.25 22.00
C VAL A 646 -34.49 12.93 22.74
N ILE A 647 -33.75 12.02 22.11
CA ILE A 647 -33.21 10.83 22.79
C ILE A 647 -31.81 11.19 23.29
N ALA A 648 -31.71 11.63 24.55
CA ALA A 648 -30.44 11.89 25.20
C ALA A 648 -30.08 10.73 26.12
N GLN A 649 -28.88 10.15 25.95
CA GLN A 649 -28.32 9.28 26.97
C GLN A 649 -27.68 10.15 28.06
N LEU A 650 -28.29 10.20 29.25
CA LEU A 650 -27.58 10.57 30.47
C LEU A 650 -26.65 9.41 30.83
N ARG A 651 -25.34 9.55 30.58
CA ARG A 651 -24.35 8.65 31.22
C ARG A 651 -24.43 8.88 32.74
N ARG A 652 -24.50 7.80 33.51
CA ARG A 652 -24.05 7.81 34.90
C ARG A 652 -22.53 7.87 34.94
#